data_AF-A0A1I8I4Z6-F1
#
_entry.id   AF-A0A1I8I4Z6-F1
#
_cell.length_a   1.000
_cell.length_b   1.000
_cell.length_c   1.000
_cell.angle_alpha   90.00
_cell.angle_beta   90.00
_cell.angle_gamma   90.00
#
_symmetry.space_group_name_H-M   'P 1'
#
loop_
_entity.id
_entity.type
_entity.pdbx_description
1 polymer ?
#
loop_
_entity_poly.entity_id
_entity_poly.type
_entity_poly.pdbx_seq_one_letter_code
_entity_poly.pdbx_strand_id
1 'polypeptide(L)'
;VYDERSGESNHGSNVRDARYVLWSFARAYHPRCCSYVSPSNRPGWSFARAYHPAVLQPHVVSIATALVVTSLFDREINVRRAAAAAFQEHVGRQGNFPNGIEIVTNCDYFAVGNRSHAFTRLSLFVAGFGVTYLRPMLAHLVEHKLGHWDPALRELAAEAFGSLVPLDAEHCLGSHLPQLVASAQGLDLCLRHGAVLALAHSLYALGDAGLEASGKIEPSLADGVLNLISVLSNAGYMRGLAGELIRRACCTLVERLCRARPFPVPPEVRSVWQAFLDDCLRHREATVQEAAAEALMPFLDGEPVDVRLVEKYCTEALSASQESHRAGHCSALGQLPSSYYRHQSASGSSAEQAALLDRVLDCLADCSSCSSARTAVDTRTWAYARRAALRALVSACLSFASASASSPAAATDAEDKQLLGVFDRAARCLLAGLTDYTVDQRGDVGSLTREAALCGIADLVCLSGPRIANRVSPGLAEDLFCGLVQQAAEKIDRMRRVAGESLRRTVAALPERLAPAALRQMLAGLPAAEASGGDGDGAAASFNWANPSDAFPALAPLLGSVPNARFRYALLTGLVVSVGGLTESTERAASDALLTVVADCAKSEPGFPLEVLRLHARLLEERARQDRLTVPAMRSLTCLLRDAFISERLLLADEVDAQRLLDNVVTLVKAEVAGCTNWSKLLIAQDTLTAALQFPPPDRALKPLMLHLGHKYPVVRRNAASKLYEAVLLFDSVVPVETVDEVSSLLLETVWEEALEKVRPVRNRLCELLHLPHYEHYVTSMLFSQQFLDKQPFQSVTVSHNLDELGAFAVGVQQLGLTSGCSGGHSEVAALRLAAADCLESATIRVSEATMQSEFGLNPVAGGSSLDGQALR
;
A
#
# COMPACT_ATOMS: atom_id res chain seq x y z
N VAL A 1 18.80 -48.35 -18.87
CA VAL A 1 18.70 -49.15 -20.11
C VAL A 1 19.05 -48.23 -21.25
N TYR A 2 20.21 -48.44 -21.87
CA TYR A 2 20.63 -47.77 -23.10
C TYR A 2 19.88 -48.37 -24.30
N ASP A 3 19.81 -47.58 -25.37
CA ASP A 3 19.44 -47.93 -26.75
C ASP A 3 17.99 -48.34 -27.05
N GLU A 4 17.21 -47.36 -27.51
CA GLU A 4 16.28 -47.59 -28.63
C GLU A 4 16.42 -46.48 -29.68
N ARG A 5 16.86 -46.84 -30.89
CA ARG A 5 16.64 -46.05 -32.10
C ARG A 5 15.15 -46.14 -32.46
N SER A 6 14.41 -45.05 -32.30
CA SER A 6 13.01 -44.98 -32.75
C SER A 6 12.84 -44.02 -33.93
N GLY A 7 12.61 -44.57 -35.13
CA GLY A 7 11.68 -44.14 -36.18
C GLY A 7 11.70 -42.72 -36.78
N GLU A 8 11.46 -42.63 -38.10
CA GLU A 8 11.51 -41.42 -38.95
C GLU A 8 10.44 -40.34 -38.70
N SER A 9 9.52 -40.48 -37.73
CA SER A 9 8.58 -39.39 -37.42
C SER A 9 7.87 -39.59 -36.08
N ASN A 10 8.29 -38.83 -35.05
CA ASN A 10 7.52 -38.71 -33.80
C ASN A 10 6.69 -37.42 -33.79
N HIS A 11 5.38 -37.55 -33.60
CA HIS A 11 4.46 -36.45 -33.28
C HIS A 11 4.24 -36.42 -31.77
N GLY A 12 4.84 -35.43 -31.10
CA GLY A 12 4.76 -35.22 -29.66
C GLY A 12 5.66 -34.06 -29.22
N SER A 13 5.35 -33.44 -28.08
CA SER A 13 5.97 -32.24 -27.49
C SER A 13 7.47 -32.35 -27.16
N ASN A 14 8.10 -33.50 -27.46
CA ASN A 14 9.53 -33.77 -27.31
C ASN A 14 10.33 -33.66 -28.62
N VAL A 15 9.74 -33.19 -29.73
CA VAL A 15 10.50 -32.78 -30.93
C VAL A 15 10.94 -31.33 -30.78
N ARG A 16 11.89 -31.07 -29.86
CA ARG A 16 12.17 -29.73 -29.34
C ARG A 16 13.25 -28.92 -30.07
N ASP A 17 14.03 -29.49 -30.98
CA ASP A 17 15.09 -28.71 -31.67
C ASP A 17 14.86 -28.60 -33.18
N ALA A 18 14.62 -29.70 -33.88
CA ALA A 18 14.50 -29.71 -35.35
C ALA A 18 13.35 -28.82 -35.89
N ARG A 19 12.18 -28.82 -35.24
CA ARG A 19 11.03 -27.99 -35.62
C ARG A 19 11.26 -26.50 -35.35
N TYR A 20 11.90 -26.17 -34.22
CA TYR A 20 12.20 -24.78 -33.86
C TYR A 20 13.31 -24.19 -34.73
N VAL A 21 14.24 -25.01 -35.22
CA VAL A 21 15.25 -24.62 -36.20
C VAL A 21 14.63 -24.39 -37.59
N LEU A 22 13.68 -25.22 -38.02
CA LEU A 22 12.90 -24.98 -39.24
C LEU A 22 12.07 -23.69 -39.13
N TRP A 23 11.50 -23.44 -37.95
CA TRP A 23 10.76 -22.21 -37.65
C TRP A 23 11.65 -20.96 -37.56
N SER A 24 12.84 -21.07 -36.98
CA SER A 24 13.81 -19.96 -36.91
C SER A 24 14.29 -19.59 -38.32
N PHE A 25 14.54 -20.58 -39.18
CA PHE A 25 14.81 -20.34 -40.60
C PHE A 25 13.58 -19.76 -41.33
N ALA A 26 12.38 -20.28 -41.12
CA ALA A 26 11.16 -19.75 -41.75
C ALA A 26 10.85 -18.29 -41.34
N ARG A 27 11.20 -17.87 -40.12
CA ARG A 27 11.09 -16.48 -39.66
C ARG A 27 12.27 -15.60 -40.07
N ALA A 28 13.42 -16.19 -40.35
CA ALA A 28 14.60 -15.54 -40.89
C ALA A 28 14.48 -15.19 -42.40
N TYR A 29 13.55 -15.81 -43.14
CA TYR A 29 13.36 -15.60 -44.59
C TYR A 29 11.93 -15.12 -44.96
N HIS A 30 11.84 -14.07 -45.79
CA HIS A 30 10.57 -13.55 -46.33
C HIS A 30 10.00 -14.46 -47.44
N PRO A 31 8.66 -14.64 -47.59
CA PRO A 31 8.02 -15.56 -48.54
C PRO A 31 8.29 -15.33 -50.04
N ARG A 32 9.00 -14.26 -50.44
CA ARG A 32 9.35 -14.01 -51.86
C ARG A 32 10.62 -14.75 -52.30
N CYS A 33 11.45 -15.22 -51.38
CA CYS A 33 12.62 -16.05 -51.68
C CYS A 33 12.28 -17.55 -51.80
N CYS A 34 11.03 -17.94 -51.50
CA CYS A 34 10.59 -19.33 -51.48
C CYS A 34 10.20 -19.91 -52.85
N SER A 35 10.34 -19.16 -53.96
CA SER A 35 9.98 -19.67 -55.29
C SER A 35 10.94 -20.75 -55.84
N TYR A 36 12.07 -21.02 -55.16
CA TYR A 36 13.03 -22.05 -55.58
C TYR A 36 13.22 -23.22 -54.60
N VAL A 37 12.49 -23.28 -53.48
CA VAL A 37 12.69 -24.33 -52.46
C VAL A 37 11.38 -25.06 -52.19
N SER A 38 11.27 -26.29 -52.72
CA SER A 38 10.18 -27.21 -52.44
C SER A 38 10.07 -27.51 -50.93
N PRO A 39 8.84 -27.57 -50.35
CA PRO A 39 8.62 -27.80 -48.93
C PRO A 39 8.91 -29.25 -48.58
N SER A 40 10.18 -29.55 -48.27
CA SER A 40 10.58 -30.84 -47.71
C SER A 40 11.43 -30.62 -46.45
N ASN A 41 10.74 -30.54 -45.30
CA ASN A 41 11.10 -31.05 -43.97
C ASN A 41 12.57 -31.09 -43.46
N ARG A 42 13.50 -30.26 -43.95
CA ARG A 42 14.90 -30.30 -43.53
C ARG A 42 15.23 -29.20 -42.49
N PRO A 43 15.68 -29.55 -41.28
CA PRO A 43 16.07 -28.59 -40.24
C PRO A 43 17.22 -27.70 -40.71
N GLY A 44 17.23 -26.41 -40.39
CA GLY A 44 18.29 -25.44 -40.74
C GLY A 44 19.76 -25.86 -40.46
N TRP A 45 19.99 -26.71 -39.46
CA TRP A 45 21.33 -27.28 -39.16
C TRP A 45 21.75 -28.33 -40.19
N SER A 46 20.78 -28.92 -40.88
CA SER A 46 21.07 -29.82 -42.00
C SER A 46 21.75 -29.07 -43.14
N PHE A 47 21.54 -27.76 -43.33
CA PHE A 47 22.30 -27.00 -44.33
C PHE A 47 23.80 -26.96 -43.99
N ALA A 48 24.14 -26.75 -42.71
CA ALA A 48 25.52 -26.80 -42.22
C ALA A 48 26.17 -28.19 -42.41
N ARG A 49 25.36 -29.24 -42.60
CA ARG A 49 25.83 -30.63 -42.77
C ARG A 49 25.67 -31.17 -44.19
N ALA A 50 24.79 -30.59 -45.00
CA ALA A 50 24.39 -31.10 -46.30
C ALA A 50 25.10 -30.40 -47.47
N TYR A 51 25.61 -29.18 -47.26
CA TYR A 51 26.28 -28.41 -48.30
C TYR A 51 27.74 -28.17 -47.97
N HIS A 52 28.59 -28.32 -49.00
CA HIS A 52 30.00 -28.00 -48.92
C HIS A 52 30.19 -26.47 -48.74
N PRO A 53 31.19 -25.99 -47.96
CA PRO A 53 31.42 -24.56 -47.71
C PRO A 53 31.43 -23.68 -48.97
N ALA A 54 32.01 -24.20 -50.06
CA ALA A 54 32.04 -23.51 -51.36
C ALA A 54 30.65 -23.16 -51.93
N VAL A 55 29.61 -23.96 -51.61
CA VAL A 55 28.24 -23.74 -52.09
C VAL A 55 27.49 -22.71 -51.22
N LEU A 56 27.77 -22.70 -49.91
CA LEU A 56 27.13 -21.77 -48.97
C LEU A 56 27.77 -20.39 -48.97
N GLN A 57 29.02 -20.26 -49.44
CA GLN A 57 29.81 -19.03 -49.47
C GLN A 57 29.04 -17.75 -49.84
N PRO A 58 28.24 -17.68 -50.93
CA PRO A 58 27.50 -16.46 -51.29
C PRO A 58 26.36 -16.10 -50.32
N HIS A 59 25.90 -17.05 -49.50
CA HIS A 59 24.76 -16.87 -48.59
C HIS A 59 25.16 -16.74 -47.11
N VAL A 60 26.45 -16.95 -46.78
CA VAL A 60 26.93 -16.98 -45.39
C VAL A 60 26.53 -15.74 -44.61
N VAL A 61 26.74 -14.54 -45.16
CA VAL A 61 26.41 -13.28 -44.46
C VAL A 61 24.91 -13.16 -44.22
N SER A 62 24.07 -13.54 -45.19
CA SER A 62 22.61 -13.49 -45.04
C SER A 62 22.09 -14.50 -44.01
N ILE A 63 22.66 -15.71 -43.99
CA ILE A 63 22.30 -16.74 -43.00
C ILE A 63 22.75 -16.30 -41.60
N ALA A 64 23.99 -15.81 -41.48
CA ALA A 64 24.57 -15.34 -40.24
C ALA A 64 23.73 -14.22 -39.61
N THR A 65 23.41 -13.17 -40.37
CA THR A 65 22.64 -12.03 -39.87
C THR A 65 21.22 -12.44 -39.48
N ALA A 66 20.55 -13.26 -40.27
CA ALA A 66 19.18 -13.67 -39.96
C ALA A 66 19.10 -14.59 -38.72
N LEU A 67 20.08 -15.47 -38.52
CA LEU A 67 20.17 -16.30 -37.32
C LEU A 67 20.47 -15.48 -36.08
N VAL A 68 21.40 -14.52 -36.16
CA VAL A 68 21.73 -13.61 -35.06
C VAL A 68 20.50 -12.77 -34.68
N VAL A 69 19.86 -12.13 -35.65
CA VAL A 69 18.62 -11.35 -35.44
C VAL A 69 17.55 -12.19 -34.76
N THR A 70 17.33 -13.43 -35.21
CA THR A 70 16.35 -14.34 -34.61
C THR A 70 16.74 -14.76 -33.20
N SER A 71 18.04 -15.00 -32.95
CA SER A 71 18.56 -15.37 -31.63
C SER A 71 18.42 -14.25 -30.59
N LEU A 72 18.44 -12.99 -31.03
CA LEU A 72 18.33 -11.82 -30.16
C LEU A 72 16.88 -11.36 -29.97
N PHE A 73 16.12 -11.26 -31.06
CA PHE A 73 14.87 -10.50 -31.07
C PHE A 73 13.58 -11.34 -31.18
N ASP A 74 13.65 -12.68 -31.24
CA ASP A 74 12.42 -13.48 -31.20
C ASP A 74 11.77 -13.43 -29.81
N ARG A 75 10.43 -13.43 -29.76
CA ARG A 75 9.66 -13.44 -28.51
C ARG A 75 9.87 -14.76 -27.75
N GLU A 76 9.91 -15.88 -28.48
CA GLU A 76 9.91 -17.22 -27.92
C GLU A 76 11.32 -17.67 -27.57
N ILE A 77 11.53 -18.05 -26.30
CA ILE A 77 12.84 -18.47 -25.78
C ILE A 77 13.42 -19.66 -26.56
N ASN A 78 12.58 -20.62 -26.94
CA ASN A 78 13.01 -21.80 -27.69
C ASN A 78 13.45 -21.45 -29.11
N VAL A 79 12.84 -20.42 -29.74
CA VAL A 79 13.24 -19.96 -31.06
C VAL A 79 14.58 -19.22 -30.98
N ARG A 80 14.78 -18.39 -29.95
CA ARG A 80 16.08 -17.73 -29.72
C ARG A 80 17.21 -18.74 -29.53
N ARG A 81 16.99 -19.74 -28.66
CA ARG A 81 17.93 -20.84 -28.41
C ARG A 81 18.21 -21.68 -29.65
N ALA A 82 17.17 -22.03 -30.41
CA ALA A 82 17.32 -22.79 -31.65
C ALA A 82 18.12 -22.01 -32.72
N ALA A 83 17.92 -20.69 -32.82
CA ALA A 83 18.66 -19.83 -33.73
C ALA A 83 20.14 -19.67 -33.31
N ALA A 84 20.41 -19.45 -32.02
CA ALA A 84 21.78 -19.37 -31.48
C ALA A 84 22.54 -20.67 -31.72
N ALA A 85 21.90 -21.80 -31.45
CA ALA A 85 22.52 -23.10 -31.64
C ALA A 85 22.66 -23.46 -33.14
N ALA A 86 21.77 -22.98 -34.02
CA ALA A 86 21.95 -23.07 -35.47
C ALA A 86 23.18 -22.28 -35.95
N PHE A 87 23.35 -21.07 -35.41
CA PHE A 87 24.50 -20.23 -35.69
C PHE A 87 25.79 -20.95 -35.24
N GLN A 88 25.80 -21.54 -34.05
CA GLN A 88 26.93 -22.31 -33.52
C GLN A 88 27.36 -23.48 -34.43
N GLU A 89 26.42 -24.29 -34.93
CA GLU A 89 26.79 -25.38 -35.86
C GLU A 89 27.40 -24.87 -37.16
N HIS A 90 26.86 -23.79 -37.71
CA HIS A 90 27.36 -23.19 -38.94
C HIS A 90 28.77 -22.64 -38.73
N VAL A 91 29.05 -21.97 -37.60
CA VAL A 91 30.39 -21.52 -37.23
C VAL A 91 31.36 -22.70 -37.13
N GLY A 92 30.97 -23.77 -36.42
CA GLY A 92 31.84 -24.92 -36.16
C GLY A 92 32.11 -25.81 -37.39
N ARG A 93 31.18 -25.86 -38.36
CA ARG A 93 31.29 -26.76 -39.54
C ARG A 93 31.69 -26.06 -40.83
N GLN A 94 31.28 -24.81 -41.00
CA GLN A 94 31.50 -24.05 -42.24
C GLN A 94 32.64 -23.05 -42.11
N GLY A 95 33.01 -22.62 -40.89
CA GLY A 95 34.19 -21.81 -40.58
C GLY A 95 34.17 -20.35 -41.07
N ASN A 96 33.37 -20.03 -42.09
CA ASN A 96 33.40 -18.74 -42.79
C ASN A 96 32.39 -17.70 -42.26
N PHE A 97 31.78 -17.92 -41.09
CA PHE A 97 30.80 -17.00 -40.52
C PHE A 97 31.48 -15.78 -39.87
N PRO A 98 31.09 -14.53 -40.21
CA PRO A 98 31.75 -13.33 -39.68
C PRO A 98 31.68 -13.26 -38.15
N ASN A 99 32.82 -13.09 -37.48
CA ASN A 99 32.92 -12.98 -36.01
C ASN A 99 32.25 -14.15 -35.24
N GLY A 100 32.12 -15.32 -35.90
CA GLY A 100 31.30 -16.42 -35.42
C GLY A 100 31.67 -16.96 -34.03
N ILE A 101 32.97 -17.09 -33.74
CA ILE A 101 33.46 -17.65 -32.47
C ILE A 101 33.07 -16.75 -31.29
N GLU A 102 33.27 -15.44 -31.42
CA GLU A 102 32.99 -14.47 -30.37
C GLU A 102 31.49 -14.35 -30.10
N ILE A 103 30.67 -14.35 -31.16
CA ILE A 103 29.21 -14.31 -31.07
C ILE A 103 28.69 -15.59 -30.40
N VAL A 104 29.15 -16.78 -30.79
CA VAL A 104 28.72 -18.06 -30.17
C VAL A 104 29.06 -18.11 -28.68
N THR A 105 30.21 -17.56 -28.30
CA THR A 105 30.67 -17.60 -26.90
C THR A 105 29.82 -16.72 -25.99
N ASN A 106 29.36 -15.56 -26.48
CA ASN A 106 28.59 -14.59 -25.68
C ASN A 106 27.07 -14.71 -25.86
N CYS A 107 26.60 -15.12 -27.04
CA CYS A 107 25.19 -15.37 -27.35
C CYS A 107 24.88 -16.87 -27.26
N ASP A 108 25.23 -17.48 -26.13
CA ASP A 108 25.01 -18.90 -25.88
C ASP A 108 23.55 -19.23 -25.50
N TYR A 109 23.27 -20.52 -25.29
CA TYR A 109 21.94 -21.03 -24.95
C TYR A 109 21.31 -20.38 -23.70
N PHE A 110 22.13 -20.00 -22.71
CA PHE A 110 21.67 -19.41 -21.46
C PHE A 110 21.49 -17.90 -21.59
N ALA A 111 22.45 -17.21 -22.18
CA ALA A 111 22.45 -15.77 -22.39
C ALA A 111 21.25 -15.32 -23.24
N VAL A 112 20.96 -16.01 -24.35
CA VAL A 112 19.77 -15.72 -25.18
C VAL A 112 18.46 -16.15 -24.51
N GLY A 113 18.53 -16.88 -23.39
CA GLY A 113 17.38 -17.27 -22.60
C GLY A 113 16.63 -16.07 -22.03
N ASN A 114 17.35 -15.09 -21.49
CA ASN A 114 16.78 -13.88 -20.92
C ASN A 114 16.45 -12.85 -22.03
N ARG A 115 15.15 -12.55 -22.20
CA ARG A 115 14.65 -11.67 -23.28
C ARG A 115 15.17 -10.24 -23.16
N SER A 116 15.19 -9.66 -21.96
CA SER A 116 15.66 -8.28 -21.76
C SER A 116 17.16 -8.18 -22.05
N HIS A 117 17.93 -9.16 -21.53
CA HIS A 117 19.37 -9.25 -21.78
C HIS A 117 19.71 -9.40 -23.27
N ALA A 118 18.95 -10.23 -24.00
CA ALA A 118 19.13 -10.45 -25.43
C ALA A 118 18.86 -9.18 -26.25
N PHE A 119 17.77 -8.47 -25.96
CA PHE A 119 17.38 -7.26 -26.68
C PHE A 119 18.34 -6.10 -26.44
N THR A 120 18.86 -5.93 -25.21
CA THR A 120 19.65 -4.75 -24.84
C THR A 120 21.15 -5.03 -24.88
N ARG A 121 21.66 -5.89 -24.00
CA ARG A 121 23.10 -6.12 -23.82
C ARG A 121 23.73 -6.92 -24.95
N LEU A 122 23.12 -8.04 -25.34
CA LEU A 122 23.70 -8.89 -26.39
C LEU A 122 23.62 -8.24 -27.77
N SER A 123 22.54 -7.52 -28.08
CA SER A 123 22.43 -6.81 -29.36
C SER A 123 23.49 -5.71 -29.50
N LEU A 124 23.77 -4.95 -28.43
CA LEU A 124 24.86 -3.97 -28.39
C LEU A 124 26.24 -4.62 -28.58
N PHE A 125 26.48 -5.76 -27.92
CA PHE A 125 27.71 -6.53 -28.12
C PHE A 125 27.88 -6.96 -29.58
N VAL A 126 26.86 -7.56 -30.18
CA VAL A 126 26.91 -8.02 -31.59
C VAL A 126 27.06 -6.84 -32.55
N ALA A 127 26.44 -5.69 -32.24
CA ALA A 127 26.58 -4.48 -33.06
C ALA A 127 28.02 -3.96 -33.12
N GLY A 128 28.85 -4.26 -32.12
CA GLY A 128 30.28 -3.94 -32.10
C GLY A 128 31.08 -4.58 -33.24
N PHE A 129 30.56 -5.62 -33.89
CA PHE A 129 31.19 -6.26 -35.07
C PHE A 129 30.96 -5.52 -36.40
N GLY A 130 30.35 -4.33 -36.34
CA GLY A 130 30.19 -3.42 -37.47
C GLY A 130 28.87 -3.56 -38.22
N VAL A 131 28.77 -2.80 -39.32
CA VAL A 131 27.53 -2.60 -40.09
C VAL A 131 26.88 -3.89 -40.61
N THR A 132 27.68 -4.95 -40.77
CA THR A 132 27.23 -6.28 -41.22
C THR A 132 26.11 -6.84 -40.35
N TYR A 133 26.20 -6.71 -39.02
CA TYR A 133 25.17 -7.16 -38.09
C TYR A 133 24.26 -6.02 -37.64
N LEU A 134 24.81 -4.82 -37.46
CA LEU A 134 24.06 -3.66 -36.97
C LEU A 134 22.88 -3.27 -37.87
N ARG A 135 23.08 -3.13 -39.19
CA ARG A 135 22.00 -2.69 -40.10
C ARG A 135 20.84 -3.68 -40.19
N PRO A 136 21.07 -5.01 -40.33
CA PRO A 136 19.99 -5.99 -40.27
C PRO A 136 19.22 -5.98 -38.94
N MET A 137 19.92 -5.76 -37.81
CA MET A 137 19.26 -5.64 -36.51
C MET A 137 18.37 -4.38 -36.44
N LEU A 138 18.88 -3.23 -36.86
CA LEU A 138 18.12 -1.97 -36.92
C LEU A 138 16.88 -2.11 -37.83
N ALA A 139 17.05 -2.64 -39.04
CA ALA A 139 15.95 -2.86 -39.98
C ALA A 139 14.90 -3.82 -39.39
N HIS A 140 15.32 -4.94 -38.79
CA HIS A 140 14.41 -5.89 -38.18
C HIS A 140 13.59 -5.29 -37.03
N LEU A 141 14.21 -4.45 -36.19
CA LEU A 141 13.52 -3.78 -35.10
C LEU A 141 12.42 -2.86 -35.67
N VAL A 142 12.74 -2.03 -36.66
CA VAL A 142 11.81 -1.09 -37.29
C VAL A 142 10.67 -1.82 -38.02
N GLU A 143 10.99 -2.82 -38.84
CA GLU A 143 10.03 -3.49 -39.71
C GLU A 143 9.12 -4.48 -38.97
N HIS A 144 9.58 -5.08 -37.86
CA HIS A 144 8.88 -6.22 -37.26
C HIS A 144 8.65 -6.14 -35.75
N LYS A 145 9.45 -5.36 -35.00
CA LYS A 145 9.36 -5.37 -33.52
C LYS A 145 8.69 -4.13 -32.95
N LEU A 146 8.92 -2.95 -33.53
CA LEU A 146 8.24 -1.72 -33.12
C LEU A 146 6.73 -1.77 -33.40
N GLY A 147 6.28 -2.51 -34.41
CA GLY A 147 4.85 -2.75 -34.71
C GLY A 147 4.24 -3.98 -34.04
N HIS A 148 4.96 -4.65 -33.13
CA HIS A 148 4.47 -5.91 -32.55
C HIS A 148 3.26 -5.69 -31.63
N TRP A 149 2.31 -6.64 -31.57
CA TRP A 149 1.07 -6.51 -30.80
C TRP A 149 1.28 -6.44 -29.27
N ASP A 150 2.31 -7.12 -28.75
CA ASP A 150 2.70 -7.12 -27.34
C ASP A 150 3.43 -5.81 -26.96
N PRO A 151 2.86 -4.96 -26.08
CA PRO A 151 3.46 -3.69 -25.67
C PRO A 151 4.84 -3.84 -25.02
N ALA A 152 5.04 -4.87 -24.18
CA ALA A 152 6.32 -5.08 -23.50
C ALA A 152 7.45 -5.41 -24.48
N LEU A 153 7.13 -6.08 -25.60
CA LEU A 153 8.11 -6.32 -26.66
C LEU A 153 8.42 -5.04 -27.43
N ARG A 154 7.43 -4.16 -27.63
CA ARG A 154 7.65 -2.86 -28.29
C ARG A 154 8.54 -1.94 -27.45
N GLU A 155 8.31 -1.90 -26.14
CA GLU A 155 9.14 -1.12 -25.19
C GLU A 155 10.60 -1.60 -25.24
N LEU A 156 10.85 -2.92 -25.12
CA LEU A 156 12.19 -3.51 -25.26
C LEU A 156 12.82 -3.25 -26.64
N ALA A 157 12.02 -3.33 -27.71
CA ALA A 157 12.50 -3.07 -29.06
C ALA A 157 12.89 -1.60 -29.28
N ALA A 158 12.13 -0.66 -28.71
CA ALA A 158 12.42 0.76 -28.77
C ALA A 158 13.69 1.12 -27.99
N GLU A 159 13.87 0.54 -26.80
CA GLU A 159 15.08 0.70 -25.99
C GLU A 159 16.31 0.14 -26.72
N ALA A 160 16.23 -1.11 -27.23
CA ALA A 160 17.28 -1.73 -28.02
C ALA A 160 17.62 -0.88 -29.25
N PHE A 161 16.61 -0.47 -30.02
CA PHE A 161 16.80 0.36 -31.21
C PHE A 161 17.52 1.67 -30.86
N GLY A 162 17.06 2.39 -29.84
CA GLY A 162 17.69 3.65 -29.42
C GLY A 162 19.14 3.49 -29.01
N SER A 163 19.50 2.39 -28.33
CA SER A 163 20.89 2.11 -27.95
C SER A 163 21.81 1.78 -29.14
N LEU A 164 21.25 1.22 -30.23
CA LEU A 164 21.98 0.86 -31.44
C LEU A 164 22.17 2.04 -32.40
N VAL A 165 21.26 3.03 -32.38
CA VAL A 165 21.27 4.19 -33.29
C VAL A 165 22.60 4.97 -33.28
N PRO A 166 23.25 5.27 -32.13
CA PRO A 166 24.53 5.99 -32.12
C PRO A 166 25.66 5.28 -32.90
N LEU A 167 25.57 3.95 -33.09
CA LEU A 167 26.61 3.16 -33.76
C LEU A 167 26.60 3.32 -35.30
N ASP A 168 25.47 3.76 -35.90
CA ASP A 168 25.36 4.12 -37.34
C ASP A 168 24.42 5.33 -37.49
N ALA A 169 24.74 6.40 -36.76
CA ALA A 169 23.88 7.57 -36.63
C ALA A 169 23.54 8.23 -37.97
N GLU A 170 24.50 8.29 -38.91
CA GLU A 170 24.29 8.89 -40.23
C GLU A 170 23.21 8.13 -41.03
N HIS A 171 23.26 6.80 -41.04
CA HIS A 171 22.25 5.98 -41.70
C HIS A 171 20.87 6.12 -41.03
N CYS A 172 20.83 6.07 -39.69
CA CYS A 172 19.59 6.17 -38.93
C CYS A 172 18.91 7.54 -39.08
N LEU A 173 19.68 8.63 -39.05
CA LEU A 173 19.18 9.99 -39.24
C LEU A 173 18.63 10.20 -40.65
N GLY A 174 19.29 9.63 -41.67
CA GLY A 174 18.87 9.79 -43.07
C GLY A 174 17.70 8.90 -43.51
N SER A 175 17.36 7.84 -42.77
CA SER A 175 16.36 6.86 -43.22
C SER A 175 15.36 6.45 -42.13
N HIS A 176 15.83 5.81 -41.06
CA HIS A 176 14.95 5.22 -40.05
C HIS A 176 14.21 6.25 -39.19
N LEU A 177 14.86 7.31 -38.71
CA LEU A 177 14.18 8.29 -37.85
C LEU A 177 13.08 9.08 -38.60
N PRO A 178 13.28 9.56 -39.85
CA PRO A 178 12.20 10.13 -40.66
C PRO A 178 11.04 9.16 -40.89
N GLN A 179 11.34 7.88 -41.16
CA GLN A 179 10.33 6.83 -41.30
C GLN A 179 9.52 6.64 -40.00
N LEU A 180 10.18 6.71 -38.84
CA LEU A 180 9.50 6.59 -37.54
C LEU A 180 8.61 7.79 -37.24
N VAL A 181 9.00 9.02 -37.61
CA VAL A 181 8.12 10.19 -37.50
C VAL A 181 6.84 10.00 -38.32
N ALA A 182 6.95 9.51 -39.55
CA ALA A 182 5.77 9.20 -40.38
C ALA A 182 4.93 8.07 -39.77
N SER A 183 5.58 7.01 -39.26
CA SER A 183 4.92 5.86 -38.63
C SER A 183 4.19 6.23 -37.34
N ALA A 184 4.74 7.17 -36.57
CA ALA A 184 4.13 7.73 -35.37
C ALA A 184 2.87 8.57 -35.66
N GLN A 185 2.62 8.93 -36.93
CA GLN A 185 1.39 9.62 -37.34
C GLN A 185 0.42 8.69 -38.09
N GLY A 186 0.83 7.45 -38.36
CA GLY A 186 0.06 6.45 -39.10
C GLY A 186 -1.13 5.89 -38.32
N LEU A 187 -1.98 5.10 -39.00
CA LEU A 187 -3.22 4.54 -38.45
C LEU A 187 -3.00 3.36 -37.49
N ASP A 188 -1.91 2.61 -37.63
CA ASP A 188 -1.61 1.44 -36.80
C ASP A 188 -1.19 1.85 -35.39
N LEU A 189 -1.99 1.50 -34.39
CA LEU A 189 -1.73 1.79 -32.97
C LEU A 189 -0.41 1.19 -32.48
N CYS A 190 -0.10 -0.06 -32.83
CA CYS A 190 1.07 -0.76 -32.32
C CYS A 190 2.34 -0.11 -32.87
N LEU A 191 2.39 0.08 -34.19
CA LEU A 191 3.51 0.75 -34.84
C LEU A 191 3.65 2.20 -34.37
N ARG A 192 2.54 2.92 -34.20
CA ARG A 192 2.54 4.28 -33.64
C ARG A 192 3.21 4.34 -32.28
N HIS A 193 2.76 3.48 -31.35
CA HIS A 193 3.32 3.41 -30.01
C HIS A 193 4.81 3.08 -30.02
N GLY A 194 5.21 2.05 -30.78
CA GLY A 194 6.62 1.67 -30.89
C GLY A 194 7.47 2.77 -31.53
N ALA A 195 6.96 3.48 -32.53
CA ALA A 195 7.65 4.57 -33.19
C ALA A 195 7.88 5.77 -32.26
N VAL A 196 6.88 6.18 -31.47
CA VAL A 196 7.03 7.26 -30.48
C VAL A 196 8.12 6.91 -29.46
N LEU A 197 8.11 5.69 -28.92
CA LEU A 197 9.15 5.24 -27.98
C LEU A 197 10.53 5.14 -28.64
N ALA A 198 10.61 4.60 -29.85
CA ALA A 198 11.87 4.49 -30.57
C ALA A 198 12.48 5.86 -30.85
N LEU A 199 11.67 6.86 -31.22
CA LEU A 199 12.11 8.26 -31.34
C LEU A 199 12.64 8.80 -30.01
N ALA A 200 11.92 8.56 -28.91
CA ALA A 200 12.34 8.98 -27.57
C ALA A 200 13.70 8.41 -27.17
N HIS A 201 13.89 7.09 -27.29
CA HIS A 201 15.14 6.43 -26.93
C HIS A 201 16.29 6.80 -27.89
N SER A 202 16.03 6.90 -29.19
CA SER A 202 17.06 7.23 -30.18
C SER A 202 17.59 8.65 -30.00
N LEU A 203 16.70 9.63 -29.84
CA LEU A 203 17.09 11.02 -29.67
C LEU A 203 17.79 11.25 -28.33
N TYR A 204 17.38 10.52 -27.29
CA TYR A 204 18.11 10.50 -26.02
C TYR A 204 19.54 9.98 -26.18
N ALA A 205 19.70 8.81 -26.80
CA ALA A 205 21.00 8.18 -27.00
C ALA A 205 21.93 9.00 -27.91
N LEU A 206 21.37 9.68 -28.92
CA LEU A 206 22.13 10.59 -29.79
C LEU A 206 22.62 11.84 -29.05
N GLY A 207 21.78 12.43 -28.19
CA GLY A 207 22.18 13.57 -27.35
C GLY A 207 23.23 13.18 -26.31
N ASP A 208 23.05 12.05 -25.63
CA ASP A 208 24.01 11.50 -24.65
C ASP A 208 25.38 11.19 -25.30
N ALA A 209 25.39 10.74 -26.56
CA ALA A 209 26.60 10.55 -27.36
C ALA A 209 27.25 11.86 -27.86
N GLY A 210 26.68 13.03 -27.54
CA GLY A 210 27.19 14.34 -27.95
C GLY A 210 26.99 14.67 -29.44
N LEU A 211 26.12 13.92 -30.14
CA LEU A 211 25.90 14.10 -31.58
C LEU A 211 24.94 15.26 -31.91
N GLU A 212 24.21 15.77 -30.92
CA GLU A 212 23.32 16.94 -31.04
C GLU A 212 24.04 18.21 -31.51
N ALA A 213 25.25 18.47 -31.00
CA ALA A 213 26.03 19.66 -31.30
C ALA A 213 26.63 19.67 -32.71
N SER A 214 26.59 18.53 -33.41
CA SER A 214 27.21 18.38 -34.73
C SER A 214 26.34 18.88 -35.89
N GLY A 215 25.14 19.42 -35.62
CA GLY A 215 24.22 19.94 -36.65
C GLY A 215 23.69 18.87 -37.61
N LYS A 216 23.82 17.59 -37.24
CA LYS A 216 23.44 16.43 -38.08
C LYS A 216 21.94 16.11 -38.06
N ILE A 217 21.20 16.62 -37.08
CA ILE A 217 19.74 16.46 -37.04
C ILE A 217 19.12 17.50 -37.96
N GLU A 218 18.47 17.05 -39.03
CA GLU A 218 17.79 17.96 -39.95
C GLU A 218 16.64 18.71 -39.25
N PRO A 219 16.41 20.01 -39.55
CA PRO A 219 15.31 20.78 -38.99
C PRO A 219 13.94 20.15 -39.22
N SER A 220 13.74 19.50 -40.38
CA SER A 220 12.51 18.79 -40.75
C SER A 220 12.18 17.64 -39.79
N LEU A 221 13.20 16.87 -39.39
CA LEU A 221 13.07 15.78 -38.43
C LEU A 221 12.76 16.32 -37.04
N ALA A 222 13.46 17.37 -36.61
CA ALA A 222 13.21 18.05 -35.34
C ALA A 222 11.77 18.60 -35.26
N ASP A 223 11.32 19.31 -36.30
CA ASP A 223 9.96 19.86 -36.38
C ASP A 223 8.89 18.75 -36.35
N GLY A 224 9.13 17.64 -37.03
CA GLY A 224 8.24 16.47 -37.03
C GLY A 224 8.09 15.85 -35.64
N VAL A 225 9.17 15.81 -34.85
CA VAL A 225 9.16 15.30 -33.47
C VAL A 225 8.54 16.30 -32.51
N LEU A 226 8.92 17.58 -32.59
CA LEU A 226 8.41 18.66 -31.73
C LEU A 226 6.89 18.79 -31.80
N ASN A 227 6.32 18.69 -33.01
CA ASN A 227 4.88 18.83 -33.24
C ASN A 227 4.10 17.52 -33.07
N LEU A 228 4.76 16.40 -32.75
CA LEU A 228 4.12 15.09 -32.73
C LEU A 228 2.94 15.01 -31.75
N ILE A 229 3.08 15.59 -30.56
CA ILE A 229 2.00 15.62 -29.55
C ILE A 229 0.78 16.38 -30.08
N SER A 230 0.99 17.53 -30.73
CA SER A 230 -0.08 18.32 -31.35
C SER A 230 -0.79 17.52 -32.44
N VAL A 231 -0.04 16.86 -33.32
CA VAL A 231 -0.59 16.04 -34.41
C VAL A 231 -1.43 14.88 -33.84
N LEU A 232 -0.89 14.16 -32.86
CA LEU A 232 -1.57 13.02 -32.23
C LEU A 232 -2.84 13.43 -31.48
N SER A 233 -2.79 14.58 -30.79
CA SER A 233 -3.95 15.14 -30.08
C SER A 233 -5.06 15.56 -31.05
N ASN A 234 -4.71 16.30 -32.11
CA ASN A 234 -5.65 16.77 -33.12
C ASN A 234 -6.30 15.62 -33.90
N ALA A 235 -5.56 14.54 -34.12
CA ALA A 235 -6.08 13.32 -34.75
C ALA A 235 -6.99 12.48 -33.81
N GLY A 236 -7.12 12.87 -32.53
CA GLY A 236 -7.95 12.16 -31.56
C GLY A 236 -7.35 10.86 -31.03
N TYR A 237 -6.06 10.61 -31.29
CA TYR A 237 -5.39 9.35 -30.92
C TYR A 237 -5.06 9.22 -29.42
N MET A 238 -5.26 10.29 -28.64
CA MET A 238 -5.05 10.33 -27.19
C MET A 238 -6.31 9.97 -26.38
N ARG A 239 -7.38 9.50 -27.03
CA ARG A 239 -8.67 9.17 -26.40
C ARG A 239 -8.83 7.66 -26.18
N GLY A 240 -9.54 7.29 -25.11
CA GLY A 240 -9.86 5.90 -24.76
C GLY A 240 -8.64 5.06 -24.36
N LEU A 241 -8.83 3.74 -24.29
CA LEU A 241 -7.79 2.77 -23.87
C LEU A 241 -6.53 2.81 -24.74
N ALA A 242 -6.70 2.96 -26.05
CA ALA A 242 -5.57 3.12 -26.98
C ALA A 242 -4.79 4.43 -26.71
N GLY A 243 -5.50 5.48 -26.32
CA GLY A 243 -4.91 6.76 -25.94
C GLY A 243 -4.07 6.70 -24.67
N GLU A 244 -4.40 5.83 -23.71
CA GLU A 244 -3.63 5.64 -22.47
C GLU A 244 -2.19 5.18 -22.79
N LEU A 245 -2.04 4.25 -23.74
CA LEU A 245 -0.73 3.79 -24.23
C LEU A 245 0.06 4.91 -24.92
N ILE A 246 -0.58 5.67 -25.81
CA ILE A 246 0.11 6.75 -26.55
C ILE A 246 0.48 7.90 -25.60
N ARG A 247 -0.36 8.22 -24.62
CA ARG A 247 -0.06 9.25 -23.61
C ARG A 247 1.20 8.92 -22.82
N ARG A 248 1.34 7.67 -22.37
CA ARG A 248 2.56 7.18 -21.69
C ARG A 248 3.78 7.33 -22.60
N ALA A 249 3.70 6.87 -23.84
CA ALA A 249 4.80 7.00 -24.80
C ALA A 249 5.18 8.46 -25.08
N CYS A 250 4.21 9.38 -25.16
CA CYS A 250 4.47 10.81 -25.32
C CYS A 250 5.08 11.45 -24.06
N CYS A 251 4.70 11.01 -22.86
CA CYS A 251 5.37 11.44 -21.63
C CYS A 251 6.84 11.01 -21.63
N THR A 252 7.14 9.76 -22.01
CA THR A 252 8.51 9.27 -22.20
C THR A 252 9.26 10.07 -23.27
N LEU A 253 8.60 10.45 -24.37
CA LEU A 253 9.20 11.31 -25.38
C LEU A 253 9.61 12.68 -24.79
N VAL A 254 8.72 13.35 -24.07
CA VAL A 254 9.02 14.64 -23.41
C VAL A 254 10.16 14.47 -22.40
N GLU A 255 10.07 13.47 -21.53
CA GLU A 255 11.09 13.14 -20.53
C GLU A 255 12.48 13.00 -21.16
N ARG A 256 12.59 12.19 -22.22
CA ARG A 256 13.85 11.90 -22.91
C ARG A 256 14.39 13.09 -23.69
N LEU A 257 13.54 13.82 -24.39
CA LEU A 257 13.94 15.02 -25.14
C LEU A 257 14.44 16.12 -24.19
N CYS A 258 13.78 16.33 -23.05
CA CYS A 258 14.21 17.35 -22.09
C CYS A 258 15.51 16.98 -21.36
N ARG A 259 15.78 15.68 -21.14
CA ARG A 259 17.05 15.20 -20.56
C ARG A 259 18.22 15.35 -21.53
N ALA A 260 18.06 14.91 -22.77
CA ALA A 260 19.14 14.95 -23.75
C ALA A 260 19.32 16.35 -24.37
N ARG A 261 18.23 17.09 -24.57
CA ARG A 261 18.21 18.40 -25.28
C ARG A 261 18.84 18.35 -26.68
N PRO A 262 18.44 17.37 -27.54
CA PRO A 262 19.04 17.19 -28.86
C PRO A 262 18.83 18.36 -29.83
N PHE A 263 17.84 19.21 -29.55
CA PHE A 263 17.55 20.45 -30.28
C PHE A 263 16.76 21.41 -29.37
N PRO A 264 16.79 22.73 -29.63
CA PRO A 264 16.04 23.71 -28.84
C PRO A 264 14.53 23.48 -28.99
N VAL A 265 13.80 23.53 -27.87
CA VAL A 265 12.34 23.44 -27.85
C VAL A 265 11.74 24.85 -27.86
N PRO A 266 10.98 25.24 -28.89
CA PRO A 266 10.33 26.55 -28.93
C PRO A 266 9.35 26.76 -27.77
N PRO A 267 9.19 28.00 -27.24
CA PRO A 267 8.25 28.29 -26.16
C PRO A 267 6.80 27.87 -26.44
N GLU A 268 6.36 27.98 -27.70
CA GLU A 268 5.02 27.57 -28.13
C GLU A 268 4.83 26.05 -27.97
N VAL A 269 5.79 25.25 -28.43
CA VAL A 269 5.78 23.79 -28.29
C VAL A 269 5.85 23.39 -26.82
N ARG A 270 6.70 24.07 -26.05
CA ARG A 270 6.82 23.87 -24.61
C ARG A 270 5.50 24.10 -23.87
N SER A 271 4.73 25.11 -24.27
CA SER A 271 3.39 25.36 -23.70
C SER A 271 2.40 24.24 -23.99
N VAL A 272 2.46 23.65 -25.21
CA VAL A 272 1.65 22.48 -25.58
C VAL A 272 2.04 21.27 -24.75
N TRP A 273 3.33 21.03 -24.56
CA TRP A 273 3.82 19.91 -23.75
C TRP A 273 3.39 20.07 -22.29
N GLN A 274 3.47 21.27 -21.72
CA GLN A 274 3.00 21.54 -20.36
C GLN A 274 1.49 21.27 -20.22
N ALA A 275 0.67 21.77 -21.16
CA ALA A 275 -0.76 21.50 -21.15
C ALA A 275 -1.09 20.01 -21.29
N PHE A 276 -0.32 19.28 -22.10
CA PHE A 276 -0.44 17.83 -22.26
C PHE A 276 -0.07 17.07 -20.97
N LEU A 277 1.03 17.45 -20.30
CA LEU A 277 1.42 16.86 -19.03
C LEU A 277 0.37 17.13 -17.94
N ASP A 278 -0.13 18.37 -17.85
CA ASP A 278 -1.20 18.75 -16.92
C ASP A 278 -2.50 17.92 -17.13
N ASP A 279 -2.87 17.67 -18.39
CA ASP A 279 -4.01 16.79 -18.72
C ASP A 279 -3.74 15.33 -18.33
N CYS A 280 -2.50 14.85 -18.49
CA CYS A 280 -2.11 13.50 -18.08
C CYS A 280 -2.07 13.32 -16.55
N LEU A 281 -1.72 14.36 -15.77
CA LEU A 281 -1.80 14.32 -14.30
C LEU A 281 -3.23 14.16 -13.79
N ARG A 282 -4.23 14.66 -14.53
CA ARG A 282 -5.66 14.51 -14.22
C ARG A 282 -6.24 13.19 -14.71
N HIS A 283 -5.48 12.39 -15.44
CA HIS A 283 -5.99 11.15 -16.02
C HIS A 283 -6.41 10.15 -14.95
N ARG A 284 -7.43 9.32 -15.19
CA ARG A 284 -7.91 8.32 -14.21
C ARG A 284 -6.93 7.17 -13.95
N GLU A 285 -6.10 6.87 -14.94
CA GLU A 285 -5.18 5.74 -14.94
C GLU A 285 -3.84 6.13 -14.33
N ALA A 286 -3.43 5.43 -13.26
CA ALA A 286 -2.23 5.77 -12.48
C ALA A 286 -0.95 5.73 -13.33
N THR A 287 -0.84 4.77 -14.26
CA THR A 287 0.36 4.65 -15.12
C THR A 287 0.57 5.85 -16.05
N VAL A 288 -0.50 6.55 -16.43
CA VAL A 288 -0.43 7.81 -17.21
C VAL A 288 0.03 8.97 -16.31
N GLN A 289 -0.51 9.04 -15.09
CA GLN A 289 -0.13 10.06 -14.11
C GLN A 289 1.34 9.96 -13.71
N GLU A 290 1.81 8.74 -13.45
CA GLU A 290 3.20 8.46 -13.08
C GLU A 290 4.16 8.87 -14.20
N ALA A 291 3.85 8.50 -15.46
CA ALA A 291 4.67 8.89 -16.61
C ALA A 291 4.71 10.43 -16.79
N ALA A 292 3.59 11.12 -16.58
CA ALA A 292 3.55 12.58 -16.65
C ALA A 292 4.33 13.25 -15.51
N ALA A 293 4.21 12.74 -14.29
CA ALA A 293 4.96 13.24 -13.14
C ALA A 293 6.47 13.04 -13.32
N GLU A 294 6.91 11.88 -13.83
CA GLU A 294 8.33 11.62 -14.13
C GLU A 294 8.90 12.54 -15.22
N ALA A 295 8.09 12.89 -16.22
CA ALA A 295 8.48 13.81 -17.29
C ALA A 295 8.62 15.26 -16.81
N LEU A 296 7.95 15.66 -15.72
CA LEU A 296 8.02 17.04 -15.20
C LEU A 296 9.40 17.43 -14.71
N MET A 297 10.12 16.53 -14.04
CA MET A 297 11.46 16.84 -13.51
C MET A 297 12.41 17.34 -14.60
N PRO A 298 12.72 16.56 -15.66
CA PRO A 298 13.60 17.06 -16.72
C PRO A 298 12.98 18.17 -17.55
N PHE A 299 11.65 18.21 -17.67
CA PHE A 299 10.96 19.31 -18.35
C PHE A 299 11.24 20.65 -17.68
N LEU A 300 11.18 20.73 -16.35
CA LEU A 300 11.41 21.94 -15.56
C LEU A 300 12.88 22.18 -15.19
N ASP A 301 13.75 21.19 -15.34
CA ASP A 301 15.15 21.32 -14.98
C ASP A 301 15.88 22.38 -15.82
N GLY A 302 16.70 23.22 -15.19
CA GLY A 302 17.39 24.34 -15.82
C GLY A 302 16.52 25.53 -16.26
N GLU A 303 15.21 25.50 -16.01
CA GLU A 303 14.28 26.61 -16.27
C GLU A 303 14.13 27.51 -15.04
N PRO A 304 13.73 28.79 -15.21
CA PRO A 304 13.45 29.66 -14.07
C PRO A 304 12.29 29.11 -13.23
N VAL A 305 12.43 29.18 -11.90
CA VAL A 305 11.43 28.69 -10.95
C VAL A 305 10.11 29.43 -11.12
N ASP A 306 9.08 28.72 -11.58
CA ASP A 306 7.71 29.23 -11.69
C ASP A 306 6.91 28.93 -10.41
N VAL A 307 6.79 29.94 -9.54
CA VAL A 307 6.01 29.88 -8.30
C VAL A 307 4.53 29.60 -8.57
N ARG A 308 3.97 30.16 -9.66
CA ARG A 308 2.55 30.03 -9.99
C ARG A 308 2.18 28.61 -10.37
N LEU A 309 3.11 27.89 -11.01
CA LEU A 309 2.93 26.48 -11.33
C LEU A 309 2.81 25.63 -10.07
N VAL A 310 3.66 25.86 -9.07
CA VAL A 310 3.58 25.16 -7.78
C VAL A 310 2.28 25.48 -7.06
N GLU A 311 1.88 26.76 -7.02
CA GLU A 311 0.61 27.18 -6.43
C GLU A 311 -0.60 26.54 -7.12
N LYS A 312 -0.58 26.45 -8.46
CA LYS A 312 -1.58 25.73 -9.25
C LYS A 312 -1.64 24.26 -8.83
N TYR A 313 -0.53 23.55 -8.78
CA TYR A 313 -0.50 22.13 -8.43
C TYR A 313 -0.94 21.87 -6.98
N CYS A 314 -0.53 22.70 -6.02
CA CYS A 314 -1.00 22.62 -4.64
C CYS A 314 -2.53 22.84 -4.56
N THR A 315 -3.04 23.85 -5.26
CA THR A 315 -4.47 24.16 -5.29
C THR A 315 -5.27 23.02 -5.90
N GLU A 316 -4.83 22.45 -7.01
CA GLU A 316 -5.47 21.33 -7.69
C GLU A 316 -5.45 20.05 -6.84
N ALA A 317 -4.36 19.78 -6.11
CA ALA A 317 -4.29 18.64 -5.19
C ALA A 317 -5.30 18.76 -4.03
N LEU A 318 -5.38 19.95 -3.42
CA LEU A 318 -6.27 20.22 -2.28
C LEU A 318 -7.74 20.30 -2.69
N SER A 319 -8.05 20.91 -3.83
CA SER A 319 -9.42 21.11 -4.32
C SER A 319 -9.96 19.97 -5.20
N ALA A 320 -9.14 18.94 -5.48
CA ALA A 320 -9.54 17.80 -6.28
C ALA A 320 -10.86 17.17 -5.79
N SER A 321 -11.78 16.93 -6.74
CA SER A 321 -13.04 16.21 -6.53
C SER A 321 -12.93 14.70 -6.78
N GLN A 322 -11.81 14.26 -7.35
CA GLN A 322 -11.53 12.87 -7.69
C GLN A 322 -10.19 12.44 -7.08
N GLU A 323 -10.13 11.20 -6.59
CA GLU A 323 -8.92 10.61 -6.02
C GLU A 323 -7.74 10.63 -7.00
N SER A 324 -8.00 10.29 -8.27
CA SER A 324 -7.00 10.30 -9.33
C SER A 324 -6.37 11.68 -9.50
N HIS A 325 -7.17 12.75 -9.54
CA HIS A 325 -6.67 14.11 -9.74
C HIS A 325 -5.75 14.52 -8.58
N ARG A 326 -6.12 14.22 -7.33
CA ARG A 326 -5.26 14.48 -6.18
C ARG A 326 -3.95 13.71 -6.30
N ALA A 327 -4.02 12.42 -6.61
CA ALA A 327 -2.85 11.55 -6.73
C ALA A 327 -1.84 12.05 -7.78
N GLY A 328 -2.33 12.47 -8.95
CA GLY A 328 -1.47 13.00 -10.02
C GLY A 328 -0.76 14.30 -9.62
N HIS A 329 -1.49 15.28 -9.09
CA HIS A 329 -0.88 16.55 -8.66
C HIS A 329 0.06 16.38 -7.45
N CYS A 330 -0.26 15.49 -6.51
CA CYS A 330 0.70 15.13 -5.46
C CYS A 330 1.99 14.55 -6.06
N SER A 331 1.87 13.63 -7.02
CA SER A 331 3.04 13.03 -7.68
C SER A 331 3.88 14.08 -8.41
N ALA A 332 3.24 15.03 -9.10
CA ALA A 332 3.90 16.16 -9.75
C ALA A 332 4.70 17.02 -8.74
N LEU A 333 4.10 17.34 -7.59
CA LEU A 333 4.76 18.10 -6.53
C LEU A 333 5.97 17.40 -5.92
N GLY A 334 6.06 16.08 -6.02
CA GLY A 334 7.23 15.30 -5.58
C GLY A 334 8.34 15.19 -6.62
N GLN A 335 8.05 15.48 -7.89
CA GLN A 335 8.97 15.37 -9.02
C GLN A 335 9.48 16.75 -9.49
N LEU A 336 9.39 17.78 -8.64
CA LEU A 336 9.97 19.09 -8.99
C LEU A 336 11.51 19.03 -8.85
N PRO A 337 12.26 19.73 -9.72
CA PRO A 337 13.71 19.85 -9.60
C PRO A 337 14.13 20.45 -8.25
N SER A 338 15.35 20.14 -7.79
CA SER A 338 15.87 20.66 -6.51
C SER A 338 15.93 22.20 -6.44
N SER A 339 15.96 22.89 -7.59
CA SER A 339 15.90 24.35 -7.69
C SER A 339 14.59 24.92 -7.14
N TYR A 340 13.48 24.17 -7.17
CA TYR A 340 12.19 24.60 -6.63
C TYR A 340 12.13 24.54 -5.10
N TYR A 341 12.91 23.65 -4.48
CA TYR A 341 12.90 23.46 -3.03
C TYR A 341 13.96 24.28 -2.30
N ARG A 342 14.89 24.90 -3.05
CA ARG A 342 16.04 25.57 -2.45
C ARG A 342 16.10 27.04 -2.81
N HIS A 343 16.38 27.85 -1.79
CA HIS A 343 16.67 29.26 -1.96
C HIS A 343 18.10 29.44 -2.49
N GLN A 344 18.27 29.93 -3.71
CA GLN A 344 19.58 30.38 -4.19
C GLN A 344 19.83 31.80 -3.63
N SER A 345 20.83 31.96 -2.77
CA SER A 345 21.21 33.27 -2.20
C SER A 345 21.84 34.24 -3.21
N ALA A 346 21.79 33.96 -4.52
CA ALA A 346 22.23 34.89 -5.54
C ALA A 346 21.15 35.96 -5.78
N SER A 347 21.55 37.22 -5.64
CA SER A 347 20.76 38.45 -5.76
C SER A 347 19.51 38.36 -6.65
N GLY A 348 18.33 38.20 -6.04
CA GLY A 348 17.05 38.36 -6.73
C GLY A 348 15.90 37.44 -6.30
N SER A 349 16.10 36.45 -5.43
CA SER A 349 15.02 35.55 -4.99
C SER A 349 13.98 36.27 -4.14
N SER A 350 12.70 36.09 -4.48
CA SER A 350 11.59 36.67 -3.71
C SER A 350 11.34 35.85 -2.43
N ALA A 351 10.80 36.48 -1.39
CA ALA A 351 10.36 35.78 -0.16
C ALA A 351 9.37 34.64 -0.45
N GLU A 352 8.67 34.69 -1.58
CA GLU A 352 7.72 33.66 -2.03
C GLU A 352 8.45 32.36 -2.45
N GLN A 353 9.62 32.45 -3.07
CA GLN A 353 10.43 31.28 -3.44
C GLN A 353 10.99 30.58 -2.20
N ALA A 354 11.35 31.33 -1.15
CA ALA A 354 11.81 30.76 0.12
C ALA A 354 10.74 29.90 0.81
N ALA A 355 9.45 30.24 0.63
CA ALA A 355 8.32 29.54 1.24
C ALA A 355 7.77 28.37 0.42
N LEU A 356 8.32 28.09 -0.78
CA LEU A 356 7.80 27.05 -1.67
C LEU A 356 7.88 25.66 -1.04
N LEU A 357 9.01 25.31 -0.43
CA LEU A 357 9.18 24.00 0.21
C LEU A 357 8.14 23.79 1.32
N ASP A 358 7.96 24.77 2.20
CA ASP A 358 6.98 24.67 3.28
C ASP A 358 5.56 24.52 2.73
N ARG A 359 5.19 25.32 1.72
CA ARG A 359 3.88 25.20 1.05
C ARG A 359 3.64 23.82 0.43
N VAL A 360 4.65 23.24 -0.22
CA VAL A 360 4.57 21.90 -0.80
C VAL A 360 4.42 20.85 0.30
N LEU A 361 5.22 20.95 1.37
CA LEU A 361 5.12 20.03 2.50
C LEU A 361 3.78 20.17 3.26
N ASP A 362 3.20 21.37 3.34
CA ASP A 362 1.86 21.64 3.89
C ASP A 362 0.78 20.96 3.05
N CYS A 363 0.82 21.20 1.73
CA CYS A 363 -0.11 20.58 0.80
C CYS A 363 -0.05 19.04 0.86
N LEU A 364 1.16 18.47 0.81
CA LEU A 364 1.35 17.02 0.83
C LEU A 364 0.98 16.40 2.19
N ALA A 365 1.30 17.06 3.30
CA ALA A 365 0.88 16.62 4.63
C ALA A 365 -0.65 16.57 4.74
N ASP A 366 -1.35 17.63 4.30
CA ASP A 366 -2.81 17.66 4.29
C ASP A 366 -3.39 16.55 3.39
N CYS A 367 -2.83 16.36 2.20
CA CYS A 367 -3.27 15.33 1.25
C CYS A 367 -2.99 13.90 1.73
N SER A 368 -2.02 13.71 2.62
CA SER A 368 -1.69 12.40 3.21
C SER A 368 -2.59 12.01 4.39
N SER A 369 -3.38 12.95 4.93
CA SER A 369 -4.24 12.73 6.07
C SER A 369 -5.60 12.10 5.69
N CYS A 370 -6.18 11.30 6.59
CA CYS A 370 -7.51 10.71 6.39
C CYS A 370 -8.67 11.71 6.59
N SER A 371 -8.38 12.89 7.17
CA SER A 371 -9.34 13.92 7.55
C SER A 371 -8.75 15.30 7.26
N SER A 372 -8.69 15.69 5.99
CA SER A 372 -8.31 17.07 5.67
C SER A 372 -9.50 17.99 5.91
N ALA A 373 -9.45 18.81 6.95
CA ALA A 373 -10.47 19.82 7.25
C ALA A 373 -10.64 20.86 6.12
N ARG A 374 -9.70 20.90 5.16
CA ARG A 374 -9.68 21.85 4.03
C ARG A 374 -10.33 21.29 2.76
N THR A 375 -10.79 20.04 2.76
CA THR A 375 -11.39 19.42 1.57
C THR A 375 -12.91 19.33 1.72
N ALA A 376 -13.65 19.94 0.79
CA ALA A 376 -15.12 19.92 0.78
C ALA A 376 -15.72 18.52 0.49
N VAL A 377 -14.89 17.58 0.02
CA VAL A 377 -15.29 16.20 -0.37
C VAL A 377 -14.83 15.22 0.71
N ASP A 378 -15.65 14.19 1.00
CA ASP A 378 -15.22 13.08 1.87
C ASP A 378 -14.12 12.27 1.19
N THR A 379 -12.90 12.42 1.69
CA THR A 379 -11.68 11.79 1.15
C THR A 379 -11.17 10.63 2.00
N ARG A 380 -11.98 10.16 2.96
CA ARG A 380 -11.61 9.04 3.85
C ARG A 380 -11.25 7.77 3.09
N THR A 381 -11.87 7.52 1.94
CA THR A 381 -11.62 6.34 1.09
C THR A 381 -10.45 6.51 0.11
N TRP A 382 -9.83 7.70 0.02
CA TRP A 382 -8.85 8.03 -1.02
C TRP A 382 -7.43 7.57 -0.69
N ALA A 383 -7.25 6.25 -0.50
CA ALA A 383 -5.97 5.66 -0.14
C ALA A 383 -4.88 5.82 -1.22
N TYR A 384 -5.22 5.80 -2.51
CA TYR A 384 -4.25 6.01 -3.60
C TYR A 384 -3.71 7.44 -3.61
N ALA A 385 -4.56 8.43 -3.34
CA ALA A 385 -4.13 9.82 -3.23
C ALA A 385 -3.22 10.03 -2.00
N ARG A 386 -3.56 9.45 -0.85
CA ARG A 386 -2.71 9.51 0.35
C ARG A 386 -1.35 8.83 0.11
N ARG A 387 -1.35 7.67 -0.54
CA ARG A 387 -0.12 6.99 -0.98
C ARG A 387 0.74 7.89 -1.85
N ALA A 388 0.15 8.53 -2.87
CA ALA A 388 0.87 9.42 -3.77
C ALA A 388 1.45 10.64 -3.01
N ALA A 389 0.68 11.22 -2.08
CA ALA A 389 1.14 12.31 -1.22
C ALA A 389 2.33 11.92 -0.35
N LEU A 390 2.32 10.75 0.28
CA LEU A 390 3.45 10.26 1.09
C LEU A 390 4.70 10.02 0.24
N ARG A 391 4.56 9.40 -0.94
CA ARG A 391 5.69 9.20 -1.87
C ARG A 391 6.27 10.53 -2.35
N ALA A 392 5.41 11.47 -2.72
CA ALA A 392 5.81 12.80 -3.15
C ALA A 392 6.51 13.57 -2.04
N LEU A 393 6.04 13.42 -0.80
CA LEU A 393 6.62 14.06 0.37
C LEU A 393 8.05 13.57 0.59
N VAL A 394 8.28 12.25 0.50
CA VAL A 394 9.63 11.66 0.58
C VAL A 394 10.49 12.17 -0.57
N SER A 395 9.99 12.15 -1.80
CA SER A 395 10.72 12.63 -2.98
C SER A 395 11.15 14.10 -2.86
N ALA A 396 10.24 14.99 -2.41
CA ALA A 396 10.55 16.40 -2.17
C ALA A 396 11.64 16.58 -1.09
N CYS A 397 11.57 15.80 0.00
CA CYS A 397 12.59 15.82 1.04
C CYS A 397 13.96 15.35 0.53
N LEU A 398 14.00 14.29 -0.28
CA LEU A 398 15.22 13.75 -0.87
C LEU A 398 15.83 14.71 -1.92
N SER A 399 15.01 15.34 -2.75
CA SER A 399 15.45 16.38 -3.70
C SER A 399 16.02 17.60 -2.99
N PHE A 400 15.45 17.98 -1.84
CA PHE A 400 16.00 19.03 -0.98
C PHE A 400 17.36 18.61 -0.37
N ALA A 401 17.47 17.37 0.13
CA ALA A 401 18.69 16.86 0.77
C ALA A 401 19.85 16.58 -0.21
N SER A 402 19.58 15.98 -1.38
CA SER A 402 20.59 15.51 -2.34
C SER A 402 21.47 16.65 -2.86
N ALA A 403 20.87 17.78 -3.22
CA ALA A 403 21.66 18.92 -3.67
C ALA A 403 22.50 19.54 -2.53
N SER A 404 22.28 19.19 -1.24
CA SER A 404 23.02 19.78 -0.10
C SER A 404 24.34 19.03 0.09
N ALA A 405 24.36 17.75 -0.31
CA ALA A 405 25.55 16.92 -0.32
C ALA A 405 26.60 17.35 -1.36
N SER A 406 26.21 18.07 -2.44
CA SER A 406 27.14 18.50 -3.50
C SER A 406 28.00 19.72 -3.14
N SER A 407 27.77 20.39 -2.00
CA SER A 407 28.62 21.47 -1.48
C SER A 407 28.98 21.24 0.01
N PRO A 408 29.87 20.27 0.31
CA PRO A 408 30.22 19.92 1.69
C PRO A 408 31.03 21.01 2.42
N ALA A 409 31.60 21.98 1.70
CA ALA A 409 32.44 23.04 2.28
C ALA A 409 31.66 24.24 2.85
N ALA A 410 30.34 24.33 2.63
CA ALA A 410 29.51 25.48 3.02
C ALA A 410 28.34 25.12 3.96
N ALA A 411 28.31 23.89 4.48
CA ALA A 411 27.31 23.38 5.41
C ALA A 411 27.14 24.30 6.65
N THR A 412 26.10 25.12 6.67
CA THR A 412 25.81 25.98 7.83
C THR A 412 24.92 25.24 8.85
N ASP A 413 25.05 25.57 10.15
CA ASP A 413 24.14 25.01 11.18
C ASP A 413 22.66 25.37 10.93
N ALA A 414 22.40 26.45 10.19
CA ALA A 414 21.05 26.84 9.76
C ALA A 414 20.47 25.87 8.73
N GLU A 415 21.25 25.45 7.73
CA GLU A 415 20.82 24.45 6.73
C GLU A 415 20.55 23.09 7.39
N ASP A 416 21.39 22.68 8.34
CA ASP A 416 21.19 21.43 9.10
C ASP A 416 19.89 21.46 9.91
N LYS A 417 19.56 22.60 10.52
CA LYS A 417 18.30 22.79 11.24
C LYS A 417 17.09 22.74 10.32
N GLN A 418 17.18 23.35 9.14
CA GLN A 418 16.11 23.30 8.15
C GLN A 418 15.91 21.87 7.61
N LEU A 419 16.99 21.18 7.26
CA LEU A 419 16.96 19.77 6.84
C LEU A 419 16.33 18.86 7.91
N LEU A 420 16.70 19.06 9.17
CA LEU A 420 16.12 18.31 10.28
C LEU A 420 14.63 18.62 10.47
N GLY A 421 14.21 19.88 10.31
CA GLY A 421 12.80 20.27 10.38
C GLY A 421 11.96 19.64 9.27
N VAL A 422 12.49 19.62 8.04
CA VAL A 422 11.86 18.95 6.89
C VAL A 422 11.76 17.45 7.13
N PHE A 423 12.84 16.82 7.63
CA PHE A 423 12.86 15.40 7.97
C PHE A 423 11.84 15.05 9.07
N ASP A 424 11.80 15.81 10.16
CA ASP A 424 10.88 15.55 11.28
C ASP A 424 9.41 15.69 10.84
N ARG A 425 9.12 16.72 10.05
CA ARG A 425 7.80 16.91 9.44
C ARG A 425 7.41 15.73 8.55
N ALA A 426 8.32 15.27 7.71
CA ALA A 426 8.12 14.12 6.84
C ALA A 426 7.87 12.82 7.63
N ALA A 427 8.72 12.56 8.62
CA ALA A 427 8.65 11.39 9.47
C ALA A 427 7.31 11.31 10.21
N ARG A 428 6.78 12.44 10.71
CA ARG A 428 5.46 12.48 11.36
C ARG A 428 4.31 12.17 10.40
N CYS A 429 4.34 12.68 9.18
CA CYS A 429 3.35 12.32 8.15
C CYS A 429 3.39 10.82 7.81
N LEU A 430 4.59 10.25 7.68
CA LEU A 430 4.78 8.83 7.42
C LEU A 430 4.28 7.97 8.59
N LEU A 431 4.59 8.36 9.84
CA LEU A 431 4.08 7.69 11.05
C LEU A 431 2.56 7.71 11.11
N ALA A 432 1.92 8.85 10.78
CA ALA A 432 0.46 8.91 10.65
C ALA A 432 -0.05 7.96 9.55
N GLY A 433 0.66 7.88 8.41
CA GLY A 433 0.36 6.96 7.31
C GLY A 433 0.37 5.47 7.71
N LEU A 434 1.18 5.06 8.70
CA LEU A 434 1.19 3.69 9.23
C LEU A 434 -0.12 3.31 9.95
N THR A 435 -0.95 4.28 10.30
CA THR A 435 -2.24 4.07 10.96
C THR A 435 -3.44 4.10 10.00
N ASP A 436 -3.19 4.20 8.69
CA ASP A 436 -4.23 4.17 7.67
C ASP A 436 -4.76 2.75 7.49
N TYR A 437 -5.92 2.48 8.10
CA TYR A 437 -6.62 1.19 8.03
C TYR A 437 -7.92 1.28 7.25
N THR A 438 -8.01 2.19 6.28
CA THR A 438 -9.20 2.36 5.43
C THR A 438 -9.54 1.07 4.68
N VAL A 439 -10.84 0.72 4.70
CA VAL A 439 -11.40 -0.43 3.99
C VAL A 439 -12.44 0.05 3.00
N ASP A 440 -12.44 -0.51 1.79
CA ASP A 440 -13.49 -0.33 0.79
C ASP A 440 -13.99 -1.71 0.28
N GLN A 441 -14.76 -1.73 -0.82
CA GLN A 441 -15.28 -2.96 -1.42
C GLN A 441 -14.18 -3.96 -1.87
N ARG A 442 -12.95 -3.50 -2.04
CA ARG A 442 -11.77 -4.30 -2.42
C ARG A 442 -11.00 -4.83 -1.20
N GLY A 443 -11.40 -4.45 0.02
CA GLY A 443 -10.73 -4.82 1.26
C GLY A 443 -9.89 -3.68 1.85
N ASP A 444 -8.76 -4.02 2.49
CA ASP A 444 -7.86 -3.06 3.16
C ASP A 444 -7.05 -2.26 2.14
N VAL A 445 -7.66 -1.22 1.56
CA VAL A 445 -6.99 -0.29 0.64
C VAL A 445 -5.99 0.64 1.35
N GLY A 446 -6.18 0.89 2.65
CA GLY A 446 -5.24 1.64 3.49
C GLY A 446 -3.86 0.98 3.55
N SER A 447 -3.77 -0.33 3.29
CA SER A 447 -2.50 -1.03 3.14
C SER A 447 -1.58 -0.35 2.12
N LEU A 448 -2.11 0.20 1.03
CA LEU A 448 -1.29 0.91 0.04
C LEU A 448 -0.58 2.15 0.62
N THR A 449 -1.25 2.87 1.52
CA THR A 449 -0.68 4.02 2.25
C THR A 449 0.36 3.55 3.26
N ARG A 450 0.06 2.50 4.04
CA ARG A 450 1.00 1.93 5.03
C ARG A 450 2.28 1.44 4.36
N GLU A 451 2.19 0.82 3.19
CA GLU A 451 3.36 0.38 2.42
C GLU A 451 4.23 1.56 1.99
N ALA A 452 3.62 2.62 1.46
CA ALA A 452 4.37 3.83 1.09
C ALA A 452 5.00 4.51 2.31
N ALA A 453 4.33 4.51 3.46
CA ALA A 453 4.91 4.99 4.70
C ALA A 453 6.12 4.17 5.15
N LEU A 454 6.03 2.84 5.12
CA LEU A 454 7.13 1.93 5.49
C LEU A 454 8.35 2.10 4.59
N CYS A 455 8.16 2.14 3.27
CA CYS A 455 9.24 2.40 2.33
C CYS A 455 9.80 3.82 2.54
N GLY A 456 8.92 4.80 2.70
CA GLY A 456 9.28 6.21 2.89
C GLY A 456 10.12 6.44 4.14
N ILE A 457 9.82 5.77 5.26
CA ILE A 457 10.65 5.84 6.48
C ILE A 457 12.05 5.30 6.22
N ALA A 458 12.17 4.13 5.57
CA ALA A 458 13.46 3.55 5.25
C ALA A 458 14.27 4.44 4.31
N ASP A 459 13.66 4.91 3.22
CA ASP A 459 14.32 5.75 2.23
C ASP A 459 14.72 7.10 2.82
N LEU A 460 13.83 7.75 3.59
CA LEU A 460 14.11 9.01 4.26
C LEU A 460 15.29 8.86 5.22
N VAL A 461 15.33 7.82 6.06
CA VAL A 461 16.43 7.60 7.01
C VAL A 461 17.74 7.25 6.30
N CYS A 462 17.70 6.32 5.34
CA CYS A 462 18.90 5.83 4.65
C CYS A 462 19.54 6.89 3.75
N LEU A 463 18.73 7.63 2.98
CA LEU A 463 19.22 8.56 1.96
C LEU A 463 19.52 9.96 2.53
N SER A 464 18.99 10.30 3.71
CA SER A 464 19.37 11.50 4.46
C SER A 464 20.82 11.44 5.00
N GLY A 465 21.42 10.25 4.98
CA GLY A 465 22.82 10.01 5.32
C GLY A 465 23.20 10.24 6.79
N PRO A 466 24.48 10.06 7.15
CA PRO A 466 24.96 10.16 8.52
C PRO A 466 24.75 11.54 9.17
N ARG A 467 24.65 12.58 8.32
CA ARG A 467 24.52 13.99 8.74
C ARG A 467 23.20 14.22 9.47
N ILE A 468 22.10 13.71 8.92
CA ILE A 468 20.77 13.80 9.55
C ILE A 468 20.60 12.69 10.59
N ALA A 469 21.04 11.46 10.29
CA ALA A 469 20.89 10.31 11.19
C ALA A 469 21.48 10.57 12.59
N ASN A 470 22.57 11.34 12.69
CA ASN A 470 23.17 11.73 13.97
C ASN A 470 22.38 12.79 14.76
N ARG A 471 21.51 13.57 14.10
CA ARG A 471 20.70 14.62 14.71
C ARG A 471 19.26 14.20 14.95
N VAL A 472 18.84 13.00 14.53
CA VAL A 472 17.51 12.44 14.84
C VAL A 472 17.33 12.35 16.35
N SER A 473 16.19 12.84 16.86
CA SER A 473 15.89 12.81 18.28
C SER A 473 15.58 11.38 18.75
N PRO A 474 15.93 11.00 19.99
CA PRO A 474 15.59 9.68 20.53
C PRO A 474 14.09 9.38 20.50
N GLY A 475 13.24 10.38 20.76
CA GLY A 475 11.78 10.21 20.71
C GLY A 475 11.27 9.92 19.30
N LEU A 476 11.79 10.61 18.27
CA LEU A 476 11.41 10.31 16.89
C LEU A 476 11.92 8.94 16.46
N ALA A 477 13.14 8.56 16.81
CA ALA A 477 13.68 7.24 16.52
C ALA A 477 12.83 6.12 17.17
N GLU A 478 12.42 6.32 18.43
CA GLU A 478 11.50 5.42 19.12
C GLU A 478 10.17 5.30 18.38
N ASP A 479 9.56 6.41 17.95
CA ASP A 479 8.30 6.40 17.19
C ASP A 479 8.44 5.62 15.88
N LEU A 480 9.54 5.83 15.14
CA LEU A 480 9.84 5.10 13.91
C LEU A 480 9.95 3.59 14.17
N PHE A 481 10.70 3.17 15.19
CA PHE A 481 10.83 1.75 15.51
C PHE A 481 9.51 1.13 15.99
N CYS A 482 8.71 1.86 16.78
CA CYS A 482 7.38 1.40 17.20
C CYS A 482 6.46 1.17 15.99
N GLY A 483 6.40 2.13 15.06
CA GLY A 483 5.61 2.00 13.85
C GLY A 483 6.06 0.84 12.96
N LEU A 484 7.38 0.68 12.77
CA LEU A 484 7.95 -0.39 11.95
C LEU A 484 7.71 -1.78 12.56
N VAL A 485 7.97 -1.95 13.87
CA VAL A 485 7.83 -3.25 14.53
C VAL A 485 6.37 -3.70 14.60
N GLN A 486 5.44 -2.76 14.82
CA GLN A 486 4.01 -3.07 14.81
C GLN A 486 3.57 -3.63 13.44
N GLN A 487 4.01 -3.01 12.34
CA GLN A 487 3.69 -3.49 10.99
C GLN A 487 4.45 -4.78 10.63
N ALA A 488 5.66 -4.99 11.17
CA ALA A 488 6.43 -6.22 10.97
C ALA A 488 5.77 -7.44 11.63
N ALA A 489 4.99 -7.21 12.69
CA ALA A 489 4.19 -8.23 13.37
C ALA A 489 2.72 -8.31 12.88
N GLU A 490 2.36 -7.64 11.78
CA GLU A 490 0.97 -7.56 11.32
C GLU A 490 0.51 -8.80 10.53
N LYS A 491 -0.80 -9.04 10.42
CA LYS A 491 -1.37 -10.26 9.81
C LYS A 491 -1.15 -10.41 8.29
N ILE A 492 -0.87 -9.34 7.56
CA ILE A 492 -0.75 -9.34 6.09
C ILE A 492 0.70 -9.66 5.67
N ASP A 493 0.91 -10.74 4.92
CA ASP A 493 2.24 -11.22 4.48
C ASP A 493 3.06 -10.15 3.77
N ARG A 494 2.44 -9.42 2.83
CA ARG A 494 3.09 -8.30 2.12
C ARG A 494 3.56 -7.21 3.09
N MET A 495 2.78 -6.92 4.13
CA MET A 495 3.13 -5.90 5.11
C MET A 495 4.30 -6.33 5.97
N ARG A 496 4.28 -7.56 6.51
CA ARG A 496 5.42 -8.07 7.27
C ARG A 496 6.69 -8.03 6.44
N ARG A 497 6.62 -8.41 5.16
CA ARG A 497 7.76 -8.34 4.23
C ARG A 497 8.33 -6.94 4.11
N VAL A 498 7.49 -5.96 3.78
CA VAL A 498 7.95 -4.58 3.59
C VAL A 498 8.42 -3.97 4.91
N ALA A 499 7.69 -4.17 6.00
CA ALA A 499 8.04 -3.63 7.31
C ALA A 499 9.33 -4.24 7.87
N GLY A 500 9.53 -5.55 7.75
CA GLY A 500 10.74 -6.23 8.19
C GLY A 500 11.99 -5.78 7.42
N GLU A 501 11.87 -5.58 6.11
CA GLU A 501 12.96 -5.05 5.30
C GLU A 501 13.23 -3.56 5.60
N SER A 502 12.19 -2.74 5.73
CA SER A 502 12.32 -1.35 6.17
C SER A 502 12.95 -1.25 7.56
N LEU A 503 12.56 -2.11 8.50
CA LEU A 503 13.12 -2.18 9.85
C LEU A 503 14.63 -2.47 9.81
N ARG A 504 15.05 -3.45 8.99
CA ARG A 504 16.46 -3.78 8.79
C ARG A 504 17.25 -2.59 8.23
N ARG A 505 16.72 -1.93 7.18
CA ARG A 505 17.36 -0.76 6.55
C ARG A 505 17.46 0.43 7.51
N THR A 506 16.41 0.72 8.26
CA THR A 506 16.38 1.80 9.25
C THR A 506 17.36 1.56 10.41
N VAL A 507 17.43 0.32 10.93
CA VAL A 507 18.39 -0.04 11.99
C VAL A 507 19.84 0.06 11.51
N ALA A 508 20.11 -0.32 10.26
CA ALA A 508 21.45 -0.21 9.67
C ALA A 508 21.87 1.26 9.47
N ALA A 509 20.93 2.16 9.15
CA ALA A 509 21.21 3.56 8.86
C ALA A 509 21.29 4.46 10.11
N LEU A 510 20.55 4.15 11.19
CA LEU A 510 20.58 4.95 12.41
C LEU A 510 21.77 4.60 13.33
N PRO A 511 22.32 5.58 14.07
CA PRO A 511 23.36 5.35 15.06
C PRO A 511 22.95 4.31 16.12
N GLU A 512 23.91 3.53 16.59
CA GLU A 512 23.66 2.44 17.55
C GLU A 512 22.95 2.89 18.82
N ARG A 513 23.24 4.11 19.30
CA ARG A 513 22.62 4.71 20.48
C ARG A 513 21.09 4.89 20.38
N LEU A 514 20.52 4.89 19.17
CA LEU A 514 19.09 5.13 18.94
C LEU A 514 18.30 3.84 18.78
N ALA A 515 18.92 2.76 18.30
CA ALA A 515 18.24 1.50 18.07
C ALA A 515 18.36 0.57 19.29
N PRO A 516 17.27 -0.07 19.76
CA PRO A 516 17.33 -1.03 20.85
C PRO A 516 18.37 -2.14 20.59
N ALA A 517 19.24 -2.42 21.56
CA ALA A 517 20.33 -3.38 21.40
C ALA A 517 19.82 -4.79 21.02
N ALA A 518 18.76 -5.27 21.68
CA ALA A 518 18.14 -6.56 21.38
C ALA A 518 17.58 -6.62 19.94
N LEU A 519 17.00 -5.52 19.45
CA LEU A 519 16.51 -5.43 18.06
C LEU A 519 17.67 -5.52 17.07
N ARG A 520 18.79 -4.81 17.32
CA ARG A 520 19.99 -4.89 16.49
C ARG A 520 20.56 -6.31 16.46
N GLN A 521 20.69 -6.93 17.63
CA GLN A 521 21.23 -8.28 17.77
C GLN A 521 20.37 -9.32 17.05
N MET A 522 19.04 -9.24 17.19
CA MET A 522 18.11 -10.10 16.46
C MET A 522 18.30 -9.96 14.96
N LEU A 523 18.31 -8.73 14.42
CA LEU A 523 18.47 -8.49 12.99
C LEU A 523 19.83 -8.94 12.44
N ALA A 524 20.90 -8.79 13.23
CA ALA A 524 22.25 -9.23 12.87
C ALA A 524 22.38 -10.76 12.82
N GLY A 525 21.54 -11.49 13.57
CA GLY A 525 21.48 -12.95 13.55
C GLY A 525 20.69 -13.54 12.37
N LEU A 526 19.97 -12.73 11.60
CA LEU A 526 19.18 -13.19 10.46
C LEU A 526 20.04 -13.26 9.18
N PRO A 527 19.73 -14.21 8.25
CA PRO A 527 20.37 -14.25 6.93
C PRO A 527 20.25 -12.89 6.21
N ALA A 528 21.38 -12.41 5.67
CA ALA A 528 21.43 -11.15 4.94
C ALA A 528 20.53 -11.21 3.70
N ALA A 529 19.91 -10.07 3.37
CA ALA A 529 19.28 -9.90 2.06
C ALA A 529 20.38 -9.65 1.04
N GLU A 530 20.66 -10.61 0.16
CA GLU A 530 21.52 -10.33 -0.99
C GLU A 530 20.82 -9.33 -1.91
N ALA A 531 21.57 -8.32 -2.36
CA ALA A 531 21.11 -7.44 -3.43
C ALA A 531 20.89 -8.31 -4.68
N SER A 532 19.63 -8.43 -5.09
CA SER A 532 19.21 -9.11 -6.31
C SER A 532 20.08 -8.69 -7.50
N GLY A 533 20.96 -9.58 -7.95
CA GLY A 533 21.92 -9.30 -9.01
C GLY A 533 22.82 -10.49 -9.33
N GLY A 534 22.25 -11.67 -9.54
CA GLY A 534 22.99 -12.84 -10.00
C GLY A 534 22.10 -14.08 -10.04
N ASP A 535 21.58 -14.42 -11.21
CA ASP A 535 20.99 -15.73 -11.48
C ASP A 535 22.12 -16.78 -11.44
N GLY A 536 22.43 -17.29 -10.25
CA GLY A 536 23.36 -18.39 -10.01
C GLY A 536 22.86 -19.25 -8.87
N ASP A 537 22.56 -20.52 -9.16
CA ASP A 537 22.16 -21.55 -8.20
C ASP A 537 23.19 -21.65 -7.07
N GLY A 538 22.86 -21.08 -5.91
CA GLY A 538 23.74 -21.03 -4.74
C GLY A 538 23.50 -19.89 -3.74
N ALA A 539 22.54 -18.98 -3.98
CA ALA A 539 22.23 -17.89 -3.06
C ALA A 539 21.66 -18.42 -1.72
N ALA A 540 22.30 -18.06 -0.60
CA ALA A 540 21.74 -18.32 0.72
C ALA A 540 20.39 -17.59 0.83
N ALA A 541 19.31 -18.32 1.11
CA ALA A 541 17.96 -17.77 1.11
C ALA A 541 17.84 -16.61 2.11
N SER A 542 17.48 -15.42 1.61
CA SER A 542 17.17 -14.25 2.45
C SER A 542 16.07 -14.58 3.46
N PHE A 543 16.13 -14.01 4.66
CA PHE A 543 15.09 -14.23 5.67
C PHE A 543 13.69 -13.90 5.16
N ASN A 544 12.75 -14.85 5.28
CA ASN A 544 11.41 -14.72 4.73
C ASN A 544 10.44 -14.06 5.72
N TRP A 545 10.48 -12.73 5.79
CA TRP A 545 9.54 -11.92 6.56
C TRP A 545 8.05 -12.15 6.22
N ALA A 546 7.74 -12.66 5.02
CA ALA A 546 6.36 -12.92 4.63
C ALA A 546 5.80 -14.17 5.34
N ASN A 547 6.64 -15.13 5.73
CA ASN A 547 6.21 -16.37 6.38
C ASN A 547 5.95 -16.14 7.88
N PRO A 548 4.71 -16.38 8.39
CA PRO A 548 4.39 -16.27 9.82
C PRO A 548 5.32 -17.08 10.73
N SER A 549 5.67 -18.29 10.32
CA SER A 549 6.47 -19.23 11.11
C SER A 549 7.94 -18.83 11.23
N ASP A 550 8.41 -17.92 10.38
CA ASP A 550 9.76 -17.35 10.48
C ASP A 550 9.70 -16.01 11.23
N ALA A 551 8.77 -15.13 10.84
CA ALA A 551 8.68 -13.76 11.33
C ALA A 551 8.30 -13.64 12.82
N PHE A 552 7.26 -14.35 13.28
CA PHE A 552 6.79 -14.19 14.66
C PHE A 552 7.76 -14.74 15.70
N PRO A 553 8.37 -15.94 15.52
CA PRO A 553 9.40 -16.41 16.46
C PRO A 553 10.63 -15.51 16.53
N ALA A 554 10.97 -14.78 15.45
CA ALA A 554 12.04 -13.80 15.48
C ALA A 554 11.66 -12.50 16.21
N LEU A 555 10.43 -12.02 16.05
CA LEU A 555 9.96 -10.74 16.61
C LEU A 555 9.47 -10.85 18.06
N ALA A 556 8.74 -11.91 18.42
CA ALA A 556 8.10 -12.06 19.72
C ALA A 556 9.07 -11.94 20.91
N PRO A 557 10.30 -12.53 20.88
CA PRO A 557 11.28 -12.40 21.97
C PRO A 557 11.68 -10.97 22.32
N LEU A 558 11.49 -10.01 21.41
CA LEU A 558 11.73 -8.60 21.68
C LEU A 558 10.76 -8.01 22.72
N LEU A 559 9.60 -8.64 22.94
CA LEU A 559 8.64 -8.23 23.96
C LEU A 559 9.25 -8.31 25.37
N GLY A 560 10.02 -9.36 25.66
CA GLY A 560 10.78 -9.47 26.90
C GLY A 560 12.09 -8.68 26.87
N SER A 561 12.83 -8.79 25.76
CA SER A 561 14.22 -8.32 25.68
C SER A 561 14.37 -6.80 25.54
N VAL A 562 13.33 -6.07 25.10
CA VAL A 562 13.35 -4.61 24.98
C VAL A 562 12.54 -4.01 26.14
N PRO A 563 13.15 -3.28 27.10
CA PRO A 563 12.45 -2.76 28.29
C PRO A 563 11.59 -1.50 28.02
N ASN A 564 11.50 -1.07 26.76
CA ASN A 564 10.78 0.13 26.38
C ASN A 564 9.26 -0.15 26.28
N ALA A 565 8.46 0.50 27.13
CA ALA A 565 7.01 0.27 27.19
C ALA A 565 6.26 0.63 25.90
N ARG A 566 6.67 1.68 25.16
CA ARG A 566 6.03 2.07 23.90
C ARG A 566 6.31 1.04 22.80
N PHE A 567 7.55 0.55 22.75
CA PHE A 567 7.97 -0.52 21.85
C PHE A 567 7.21 -1.83 22.13
N ARG A 568 7.14 -2.23 23.41
CA ARG A 568 6.37 -3.43 23.83
C ARG A 568 4.91 -3.32 23.44
N TYR A 569 4.27 -2.17 23.68
CA TYR A 569 2.89 -1.92 23.29
C TYR A 569 2.68 -2.00 21.77
N ALA A 570 3.58 -1.42 20.98
CA ALA A 570 3.51 -1.44 19.52
C ALA A 570 3.70 -2.85 18.94
N LEU A 571 4.71 -3.60 19.41
CA LEU A 571 4.95 -4.99 19.01
C LEU A 571 3.76 -5.89 19.39
N LEU A 572 3.26 -5.75 20.62
CA LEU A 572 2.10 -6.50 21.08
C LEU A 572 0.86 -6.20 20.23
N THR A 573 0.64 -4.93 19.88
CA THR A 573 -0.50 -4.54 19.04
C THR A 573 -0.45 -5.25 17.68
N GLY A 574 0.72 -5.36 17.05
CA GLY A 574 0.90 -6.13 15.81
C GLY A 574 0.61 -7.62 16.01
N LEU A 575 1.23 -8.24 17.02
CA LEU A 575 1.03 -9.66 17.34
C LEU A 575 -0.44 -9.99 17.62
N VAL A 576 -1.13 -9.15 18.40
CA VAL A 576 -2.55 -9.32 18.73
C VAL A 576 -3.43 -9.37 17.48
N VAL A 577 -3.20 -8.47 16.52
CA VAL A 577 -3.97 -8.49 15.26
C VAL A 577 -3.70 -9.75 14.45
N SER A 578 -2.47 -10.28 14.51
CA SER A 578 -2.10 -11.55 13.88
C SER A 578 -2.70 -12.77 14.57
N VAL A 579 -2.81 -12.77 15.90
CA VAL A 579 -3.55 -13.79 16.67
C VAL A 579 -5.02 -13.83 16.26
N GLY A 580 -5.65 -12.67 16.06
CA GLY A 580 -7.00 -12.60 15.49
C GLY A 580 -7.06 -12.73 13.95
N GLY A 581 -6.06 -13.36 13.33
CA GLY A 581 -5.92 -13.53 11.89
C GLY A 581 -7.09 -14.28 11.23
N LEU A 582 -7.20 -14.16 9.91
CA LEU A 582 -8.20 -14.90 9.12
C LEU A 582 -7.70 -16.29 8.71
N THR A 583 -6.39 -16.46 8.57
CA THR A 583 -5.74 -17.71 8.17
C THR A 583 -5.26 -18.44 9.40
N GLU A 584 -5.60 -19.73 9.48
CA GLU A 584 -5.21 -20.59 10.59
C GLU A 584 -3.69 -20.67 10.77
N SER A 585 -2.91 -20.62 9.69
CA SER A 585 -1.44 -20.62 9.74
C SER A 585 -0.88 -19.37 10.44
N THR A 586 -1.47 -18.20 10.21
CA THR A 586 -1.01 -16.93 10.80
C THR A 586 -1.47 -16.82 12.24
N GLU A 587 -2.72 -17.20 12.53
CA GLU A 587 -3.26 -17.24 13.89
C GLU A 587 -2.45 -18.19 14.78
N ARG A 588 -2.22 -19.44 14.35
CA ARG A 588 -1.43 -20.41 15.13
C ARG A 588 0.00 -19.93 15.36
N ALA A 589 0.70 -19.52 14.30
CA ALA A 589 2.09 -19.07 14.44
C ALA A 589 2.23 -17.83 15.35
N ALA A 590 1.28 -16.89 15.30
CA ALA A 590 1.28 -15.71 16.18
C ALA A 590 0.95 -16.07 17.63
N SER A 591 -0.07 -16.91 17.85
CA SER A 591 -0.47 -17.39 19.17
C SER A 591 0.64 -18.18 19.83
N ASP A 592 1.24 -19.15 19.11
CA ASP A 592 2.33 -19.98 19.62
C ASP A 592 3.54 -19.12 19.98
N ALA A 593 3.92 -18.16 19.14
CA ALA A 593 5.02 -17.25 19.42
C ALA A 593 4.75 -16.35 20.64
N LEU A 594 3.52 -15.83 20.79
CA LEU A 594 3.12 -15.01 21.93
C LEU A 594 3.13 -15.83 23.23
N LEU A 595 2.51 -17.01 23.24
CA LEU A 595 2.48 -17.89 24.42
C LEU A 595 3.89 -18.31 24.82
N THR A 596 4.73 -18.69 23.84
CA THR A 596 6.11 -19.09 24.09
C THR A 596 6.92 -17.97 24.74
N VAL A 597 6.88 -16.74 24.20
CA VAL A 597 7.65 -15.64 24.79
C VAL A 597 7.15 -15.27 26.19
N VAL A 598 5.83 -15.27 26.42
CA VAL A 598 5.27 -14.97 27.75
C VAL A 598 5.68 -16.03 28.75
N ALA A 599 5.59 -17.31 28.39
CA ALA A 599 6.01 -18.42 29.24
C ALA A 599 7.52 -18.40 29.52
N ASP A 600 8.35 -18.11 28.51
CA ASP A 600 9.80 -18.05 28.69
C ASP A 600 10.24 -16.88 29.58
N CYS A 601 9.68 -15.69 29.36
CA CYS A 601 9.96 -14.53 30.20
C CYS A 601 9.42 -14.70 31.62
N ALA A 602 8.29 -15.38 31.81
CA ALA A 602 7.74 -15.67 33.14
C ALA A 602 8.63 -16.58 34.00
N LYS A 603 9.55 -17.36 33.39
CA LYS A 603 10.53 -18.17 34.13
C LYS A 603 11.56 -17.31 34.85
N SER A 604 11.99 -16.20 34.24
CA SER A 604 12.95 -15.25 34.81
C SER A 604 12.28 -14.10 35.58
N GLU A 605 11.14 -13.63 35.09
CA GLU A 605 10.39 -12.49 35.62
C GLU A 605 8.93 -12.91 35.87
N PRO A 606 8.59 -13.42 37.08
CA PRO A 606 7.25 -13.94 37.37
C PRO A 606 6.11 -12.94 37.15
N GLY A 607 6.39 -11.63 37.19
CA GLY A 607 5.40 -10.57 36.93
C GLY A 607 5.16 -10.25 35.44
N PHE A 608 5.92 -10.84 34.52
CA PHE A 608 5.82 -10.54 33.09
C PHE A 608 4.45 -10.86 32.46
N PRO A 609 3.78 -12.00 32.79
CA PRO A 609 2.42 -12.25 32.32
C PRO A 609 1.43 -11.14 32.69
N LEU A 610 1.56 -10.60 33.91
CA LEU A 610 0.71 -9.51 34.39
C LEU A 610 0.98 -8.22 33.61
N GLU A 611 2.24 -7.93 33.25
CA GLU A 611 2.58 -6.82 32.36
C GLU A 611 1.94 -6.98 30.97
N VAL A 612 1.98 -8.17 30.39
CA VAL A 612 1.35 -8.44 29.09
C VAL A 612 -0.17 -8.27 29.14
N LEU A 613 -0.82 -8.70 30.22
CA LEU A 613 -2.25 -8.42 30.44
C LEU A 613 -2.54 -6.91 30.59
N ARG A 614 -1.66 -6.14 31.25
CA ARG A 614 -1.80 -4.67 31.34
C ARG A 614 -1.75 -4.01 29.97
N LEU A 615 -0.85 -4.48 29.10
CA LEU A 615 -0.78 -3.98 27.73
C LEU A 615 -2.04 -4.32 26.91
N HIS A 616 -2.63 -5.51 27.11
CA HIS A 616 -3.92 -5.85 26.49
C HIS A 616 -5.07 -4.99 27.02
N ALA A 617 -5.14 -4.75 28.33
CA ALA A 617 -6.14 -3.88 28.94
C ALA A 617 -6.04 -2.45 28.36
N ARG A 618 -4.81 -1.93 28.28
CA ARG A 618 -4.54 -0.63 27.65
C ARG A 618 -4.99 -0.59 26.17
N LEU A 619 -4.74 -1.67 25.42
CA LEU A 619 -5.17 -1.77 24.02
C LEU A 619 -6.70 -1.73 23.88
N LEU A 620 -7.42 -2.46 24.73
CA LEU A 620 -8.89 -2.45 24.75
C LEU A 620 -9.46 -1.08 25.13
N GLU A 621 -8.82 -0.39 26.08
CA GLU A 621 -9.24 0.93 26.54
C GLU A 621 -8.98 2.02 25.47
N GLU A 622 -7.76 2.13 24.95
CA GLU A 622 -7.39 3.17 23.97
C GLU A 622 -8.06 2.99 22.61
N ARG A 623 -8.43 1.75 22.27
CA ARG A 623 -9.00 1.38 20.95
C ARG A 623 -10.44 0.90 21.05
N ALA A 624 -11.15 1.29 22.10
CA ALA A 624 -12.55 0.96 22.31
C ALA A 624 -13.39 1.22 21.05
N ARG A 625 -14.31 0.30 20.74
CA ARG A 625 -15.18 0.29 19.56
C ARG A 625 -14.47 0.16 18.21
N GLN A 626 -13.16 -0.13 18.18
CA GLN A 626 -12.44 -0.46 16.95
C GLN A 626 -12.32 -1.98 16.81
N ASP A 627 -13.35 -2.62 16.23
CA ASP A 627 -13.45 -4.08 16.09
C ASP A 627 -12.20 -4.71 15.46
N ARG A 628 -11.49 -4.00 14.58
CA ARG A 628 -10.21 -4.43 13.98
C ARG A 628 -9.16 -4.79 15.03
N LEU A 629 -9.15 -4.11 16.18
CA LEU A 629 -8.18 -4.29 17.26
C LEU A 629 -8.80 -4.97 18.47
N THR A 630 -10.02 -4.60 18.86
CA THR A 630 -10.66 -5.12 20.08
C THR A 630 -11.05 -6.58 19.96
N VAL A 631 -11.50 -7.03 18.78
CA VAL A 631 -11.84 -8.44 18.55
C VAL A 631 -10.60 -9.35 18.63
N PRO A 632 -9.50 -9.07 17.90
CA PRO A 632 -8.25 -9.80 18.09
C PRO A 632 -7.68 -9.72 19.51
N ALA A 633 -7.81 -8.57 20.19
CA ALA A 633 -7.36 -8.42 21.58
C ALA A 633 -8.09 -9.37 22.54
N MET A 634 -9.41 -9.53 22.39
CA MET A 634 -10.19 -10.50 23.18
C MET A 634 -9.78 -11.95 22.87
N ARG A 635 -9.51 -12.30 21.61
CA ARG A 635 -8.98 -13.63 21.24
C ARG A 635 -7.62 -13.88 21.87
N SER A 636 -6.69 -12.92 21.76
CA SER A 636 -5.36 -13.00 22.36
C SER A 636 -5.42 -13.15 23.88
N LEU A 637 -6.27 -12.37 24.55
CA LEU A 637 -6.56 -12.53 25.97
C LEU A 637 -7.07 -13.93 26.30
N THR A 638 -7.98 -14.46 25.48
CA THR A 638 -8.51 -15.82 25.66
C THR A 638 -7.39 -16.87 25.57
N CYS A 639 -6.47 -16.74 24.61
CA CYS A 639 -5.31 -17.62 24.50
C CYS A 639 -4.42 -17.56 25.75
N LEU A 640 -4.09 -16.35 26.22
CA LEU A 640 -3.25 -16.15 27.41
C LEU A 640 -3.90 -16.69 28.68
N LEU A 641 -5.20 -16.44 28.87
CA LEU A 641 -5.93 -16.90 30.06
C LEU A 641 -6.22 -18.41 30.02
N ARG A 642 -6.13 -19.08 28.88
CA ARG A 642 -6.36 -20.54 28.80
C ARG A 642 -5.09 -21.36 28.89
N ASP A 643 -3.93 -20.74 28.66
CA ASP A 643 -2.65 -21.43 28.79
C ASP A 643 -2.39 -21.82 30.24
N ALA A 644 -2.18 -23.12 30.49
CA ALA A 644 -2.09 -23.67 31.84
C ALA A 644 -0.94 -23.06 32.65
N PHE A 645 0.23 -22.84 32.02
CA PHE A 645 1.40 -22.29 32.70
C PHE A 645 1.21 -20.81 33.02
N ILE A 646 0.69 -20.03 32.07
CA ILE A 646 0.41 -18.60 32.28
C ILE A 646 -0.66 -18.42 33.35
N SER A 647 -1.75 -19.18 33.31
CA SER A 647 -2.83 -19.11 34.31
C SER A 647 -2.35 -19.48 35.71
N GLU A 648 -1.53 -20.51 35.85
CA GLU A 648 -0.91 -20.86 37.14
C GLU A 648 -0.08 -19.68 37.68
N ARG A 649 0.74 -19.05 36.83
CA ARG A 649 1.54 -17.88 37.24
C ARG A 649 0.70 -16.68 37.64
N LEU A 650 -0.43 -16.45 36.97
CA LEU A 650 -1.37 -15.37 37.30
C LEU A 650 -2.09 -15.63 38.63
N LEU A 651 -2.42 -16.88 38.94
CA LEU A 651 -3.00 -17.27 40.24
C LEU A 651 -2.01 -17.12 41.39
N LEU A 652 -0.72 -17.32 41.13
CA LEU A 652 0.36 -17.18 42.12
C LEU A 652 0.90 -15.74 42.24
N ALA A 653 0.47 -14.82 41.37
CA ALA A 653 0.89 -13.42 41.42
C ALA A 653 0.26 -12.69 42.62
N ASP A 654 0.83 -11.54 43.01
CA ASP A 654 0.31 -10.72 44.12
C ASP A 654 -1.20 -10.51 44.00
N GLU A 655 -1.95 -11.06 44.97
CA GLU A 655 -3.40 -11.28 44.87
C GLU A 655 -4.14 -9.99 44.52
N VAL A 656 -3.71 -8.85 45.08
CA VAL A 656 -4.44 -7.59 44.94
C VAL A 656 -4.29 -7.01 43.53
N ASP A 657 -3.07 -7.00 42.99
CA ASP A 657 -2.79 -6.39 41.69
C ASP A 657 -3.28 -7.26 40.53
N ALA A 658 -3.12 -8.58 40.65
CA ALA A 658 -3.65 -9.52 39.66
C ALA A 658 -5.18 -9.48 39.59
N GLN A 659 -5.85 -9.48 40.75
CA GLN A 659 -7.31 -9.38 40.80
C GLN A 659 -7.82 -8.07 40.22
N ARG A 660 -7.22 -6.93 40.58
CA ARG A 660 -7.60 -5.61 40.03
C ARG A 660 -7.45 -5.54 38.52
N LEU A 661 -6.37 -6.11 37.97
CA LEU A 661 -6.17 -6.11 36.54
C LEU A 661 -7.20 -6.99 35.81
N LEU A 662 -7.50 -8.17 36.34
CA LEU A 662 -8.52 -9.06 35.80
C LEU A 662 -9.91 -8.41 35.86
N ASP A 663 -10.23 -7.70 36.95
CA ASP A 663 -11.46 -6.91 37.07
C ASP A 663 -11.54 -5.83 35.99
N ASN A 664 -10.43 -5.13 35.74
CA ASN A 664 -10.34 -4.13 34.69
C ASN A 664 -10.56 -4.76 33.30
N VAL A 665 -9.88 -5.87 32.99
CA VAL A 665 -10.04 -6.58 31.71
C VAL A 665 -11.50 -7.00 31.49
N VAL A 666 -12.14 -7.62 32.49
CA VAL A 666 -13.55 -8.03 32.39
C VAL A 666 -14.48 -6.83 32.21
N THR A 667 -14.19 -5.72 32.91
CA THR A 667 -14.96 -4.47 32.78
C THR A 667 -14.84 -3.89 31.37
N LEU A 668 -13.63 -3.86 30.80
CA LEU A 668 -13.37 -3.39 29.44
C LEU A 668 -14.06 -4.28 28.40
N VAL A 669 -13.97 -5.60 28.53
CA VAL A 669 -14.67 -6.55 27.64
C VAL A 669 -16.17 -6.33 27.71
N LYS A 670 -16.74 -6.21 28.91
CA LYS A 670 -18.17 -5.92 29.10
C LYS A 670 -18.58 -4.60 28.45
N ALA A 671 -17.78 -3.54 28.62
CA ALA A 671 -18.04 -2.23 28.03
C ALA A 671 -18.01 -2.29 26.50
N GLU A 672 -17.07 -3.05 25.92
CA GLU A 672 -16.87 -3.20 24.48
C GLU A 672 -18.02 -3.95 23.79
N VAL A 673 -18.69 -4.86 24.50
CA VAL A 673 -19.87 -5.59 23.99
C VAL A 673 -21.21 -5.03 24.45
N ALA A 674 -21.22 -3.99 25.27
CA ALA A 674 -22.46 -3.37 25.74
C ALA A 674 -23.29 -2.85 24.57
N GLY A 675 -24.52 -3.35 24.43
CA GLY A 675 -25.42 -2.98 23.33
C GLY A 675 -25.00 -3.49 21.95
N CYS A 676 -23.98 -4.36 21.86
CA CYS A 676 -23.50 -4.88 20.58
C CYS A 676 -24.52 -5.78 19.89
N THR A 677 -24.73 -5.57 18.60
CA THR A 677 -25.61 -6.41 17.75
C THR A 677 -24.83 -7.47 16.97
N ASN A 678 -23.51 -7.37 16.88
CA ASN A 678 -22.66 -8.33 16.20
C ASN A 678 -22.52 -9.59 17.06
N TRP A 679 -23.29 -10.63 16.73
CA TRP A 679 -23.28 -11.89 17.46
C TRP A 679 -21.90 -12.55 17.48
N SER A 680 -21.09 -12.44 16.41
CA SER A 680 -19.75 -13.04 16.37
C SER A 680 -18.79 -12.42 17.40
N LYS A 681 -18.86 -11.10 17.58
CA LYS A 681 -18.12 -10.37 18.62
C LYS A 681 -18.56 -10.79 20.03
N LEU A 682 -19.86 -10.99 20.23
CA LEU A 682 -20.40 -11.50 21.50
C LEU A 682 -19.88 -12.89 21.84
N LEU A 683 -19.75 -13.80 20.86
CA LEU A 683 -19.18 -15.14 21.10
C LEU A 683 -17.72 -15.06 21.54
N ILE A 684 -16.92 -14.20 20.90
CA ILE A 684 -15.51 -14.01 21.24
C ILE A 684 -15.37 -13.43 22.66
N ALA A 685 -16.20 -12.46 23.02
CA ALA A 685 -16.24 -11.93 24.37
C ALA A 685 -16.66 -13.00 25.40
N GLN A 686 -17.58 -13.91 25.05
CA GLN A 686 -17.92 -15.04 25.91
C GLN A 686 -16.70 -15.92 26.17
N ASP A 687 -15.90 -16.23 25.15
CA ASP A 687 -14.71 -17.06 25.33
C ASP A 687 -13.70 -16.43 26.32
N THR A 688 -13.52 -15.10 26.26
CA THR A 688 -12.66 -14.35 27.19
C THR A 688 -13.25 -14.32 28.61
N LEU A 689 -14.56 -14.05 28.74
CA LEU A 689 -15.25 -14.02 30.04
C LEU A 689 -15.22 -15.40 30.70
N THR A 690 -15.46 -16.46 29.94
CA THR A 690 -15.40 -17.85 30.42
C THR A 690 -13.98 -18.22 30.84
N ALA A 691 -12.95 -17.79 30.09
CA ALA A 691 -11.56 -18.00 30.51
C ALA A 691 -11.23 -17.26 31.82
N ALA A 692 -11.85 -16.11 32.09
CA ALA A 692 -11.66 -15.37 33.33
C ALA A 692 -12.29 -16.05 34.58
N LEU A 693 -13.20 -17.03 34.41
CA LEU A 693 -13.89 -17.69 35.52
C LEU A 693 -12.97 -18.49 36.45
N GLN A 694 -11.83 -18.98 35.96
CA GLN A 694 -10.86 -19.71 36.77
C GLN A 694 -10.16 -18.83 37.82
N PHE A 695 -10.29 -17.50 37.75
CA PHE A 695 -9.64 -16.57 38.65
C PHE A 695 -10.64 -15.99 39.68
N PRO A 696 -10.48 -16.25 40.99
CA PRO A 696 -11.37 -15.71 42.03
C PRO A 696 -11.31 -14.18 42.15
N PRO A 697 -12.44 -13.47 42.37
CA PRO A 697 -13.81 -14.01 42.46
C PRO A 697 -14.45 -14.26 41.08
N PRO A 698 -15.20 -15.37 40.89
CA PRO A 698 -15.84 -15.72 39.61
C PRO A 698 -17.00 -14.79 39.23
N ASP A 699 -17.64 -14.16 40.23
CA ASP A 699 -18.78 -13.24 40.07
C ASP A 699 -18.56 -12.16 39.02
N ARG A 700 -17.31 -11.69 38.88
CA ARG A 700 -16.94 -10.64 37.92
C ARG A 700 -17.34 -11.02 36.49
N ALA A 701 -17.12 -12.28 36.12
CA ALA A 701 -17.35 -12.81 34.78
C ALA A 701 -18.71 -13.53 34.67
N LEU A 702 -19.22 -14.10 35.77
CA LEU A 702 -20.58 -14.67 35.81
C LEU A 702 -21.65 -13.61 35.53
N LYS A 703 -21.55 -12.41 36.12
CA LYS A 703 -22.53 -11.31 35.92
C LYS A 703 -22.76 -10.98 34.42
N PRO A 704 -21.74 -10.69 33.60
CA PRO A 704 -21.94 -10.47 32.17
C PRO A 704 -22.38 -11.74 31.40
N LEU A 705 -21.94 -12.94 31.80
CA LEU A 705 -22.40 -14.19 31.17
C LEU A 705 -23.90 -14.46 31.42
N MET A 706 -24.42 -14.14 32.62
CA MET A 706 -25.86 -14.21 32.91
C MET A 706 -26.67 -13.27 32.00
N LEU A 707 -26.15 -12.08 31.71
CA LEU A 707 -26.78 -11.18 30.74
C LEU A 707 -26.82 -11.81 29.33
N HIS A 708 -25.77 -12.52 28.93
CA HIS A 708 -25.71 -13.21 27.64
C HIS A 708 -26.67 -14.41 27.55
N LEU A 709 -26.90 -15.14 28.65
CA LEU A 709 -27.94 -16.18 28.72
C LEU A 709 -29.36 -15.65 28.52
N GLY A 710 -29.59 -14.36 28.79
CA GLY A 710 -30.85 -13.67 28.54
C GLY A 710 -30.88 -12.80 27.27
N HIS A 711 -29.89 -12.95 26.37
CA HIS A 711 -29.73 -12.07 25.20
C HIS A 711 -30.81 -12.29 24.14
N LYS A 712 -31.13 -11.27 23.33
CA LYS A 712 -32.15 -11.36 22.27
C LYS A 712 -31.85 -12.43 21.19
N TYR A 713 -30.57 -12.69 20.91
CA TYR A 713 -30.17 -13.67 19.89
C TYR A 713 -30.04 -15.09 20.47
N PRO A 714 -30.78 -16.09 19.94
CA PRO A 714 -30.70 -17.50 20.38
C PRO A 714 -29.29 -18.09 20.37
N VAL A 715 -28.52 -17.82 19.31
CA VAL A 715 -27.14 -18.33 19.15
C VAL A 715 -26.23 -17.88 20.29
N VAL A 716 -26.38 -16.63 20.75
CA VAL A 716 -25.59 -16.06 21.86
C VAL A 716 -25.94 -16.77 23.18
N ARG A 717 -27.23 -17.07 23.41
CA ARG A 717 -27.69 -17.77 24.62
C ARG A 717 -27.18 -19.21 24.66
N ARG A 718 -27.34 -19.96 23.56
CA ARG A 718 -26.86 -21.35 23.45
C ARG A 718 -25.35 -21.45 23.69
N ASN A 719 -24.56 -20.56 23.08
CA ASN A 719 -23.12 -20.58 23.25
C ASN A 719 -22.71 -20.21 24.68
N ALA A 720 -23.35 -19.20 25.29
CA ALA A 720 -23.11 -18.85 26.69
C ALA A 720 -23.40 -20.03 27.63
N ALA A 721 -24.50 -20.75 27.42
CA ALA A 721 -24.85 -21.92 28.23
C ALA A 721 -23.83 -23.06 28.07
N SER A 722 -23.44 -23.37 26.83
CA SER A 722 -22.45 -24.41 26.54
C SER A 722 -21.09 -24.08 27.16
N LYS A 723 -20.63 -22.84 27.00
CA LYS A 723 -19.34 -22.38 27.55
C LYS A 723 -19.35 -22.31 29.07
N LEU A 724 -20.47 -21.89 29.67
CA LEU A 724 -20.60 -21.89 31.12
C LEU A 724 -20.61 -23.31 31.66
N TYR A 725 -21.33 -24.23 31.02
CA TYR A 725 -21.32 -25.65 31.39
C TYR A 725 -19.91 -26.24 31.32
N GLU A 726 -19.18 -26.01 30.22
CA GLU A 726 -17.77 -26.41 30.10
C GLU A 726 -16.91 -25.85 31.26
N ALA A 727 -17.08 -24.58 31.62
CA ALA A 727 -16.33 -23.97 32.71
C ALA A 727 -16.68 -24.51 34.10
N VAL A 728 -17.96 -24.84 34.36
CA VAL A 728 -18.38 -25.48 35.61
C VAL A 728 -17.72 -26.86 35.77
N LEU A 729 -17.54 -27.59 34.65
CA LEU A 729 -16.84 -28.88 34.68
C LEU A 729 -15.32 -28.76 34.83
N LEU A 730 -14.73 -27.68 34.32
CA LEU A 730 -13.28 -27.47 34.28
C LEU A 730 -12.73 -26.80 35.54
N PHE A 731 -13.52 -25.96 36.21
CA PHE A 731 -13.06 -25.07 37.28
C PHE A 731 -13.87 -25.28 38.56
N ASP A 732 -13.27 -25.91 39.56
CA ASP A 732 -13.91 -26.28 40.83
C ASP A 732 -14.43 -25.07 41.65
N SER A 733 -13.90 -23.87 41.41
CA SER A 733 -14.22 -22.66 42.20
C SER A 733 -15.30 -21.77 41.60
N VAL A 734 -15.95 -22.17 40.49
CA VAL A 734 -16.92 -21.33 39.78
C VAL A 734 -18.31 -21.37 40.42
N VAL A 735 -18.72 -22.54 40.93
CA VAL A 735 -20.04 -22.77 41.52
C VAL A 735 -19.86 -23.45 42.88
N PRO A 736 -20.63 -23.06 43.92
CA PRO A 736 -20.60 -23.76 45.19
C PRO A 736 -20.92 -25.25 45.02
N VAL A 737 -20.13 -26.13 45.65
CA VAL A 737 -20.25 -27.61 45.54
C VAL A 737 -21.68 -28.11 45.75
N GLU A 738 -22.43 -27.43 46.63
CA GLU A 738 -23.83 -27.75 46.97
C GLU A 738 -24.81 -27.54 45.81
N THR A 739 -24.52 -26.62 44.89
CA THR A 739 -25.41 -26.22 43.78
C THR A 739 -24.89 -26.61 42.40
N VAL A 740 -23.70 -27.22 42.29
CA VAL A 740 -23.07 -27.64 41.02
C VAL A 740 -23.98 -28.57 40.20
N ASP A 741 -24.59 -29.58 40.81
CA ASP A 741 -25.44 -30.54 40.10
C ASP A 741 -26.72 -29.88 39.55
N GLU A 742 -27.35 -29.01 40.34
CA GLU A 742 -28.56 -28.27 39.93
C GLU A 742 -28.23 -27.27 38.81
N VAL A 743 -27.14 -26.51 38.95
CA VAL A 743 -26.67 -25.56 37.92
C VAL A 743 -26.31 -26.28 36.62
N SER A 744 -25.61 -27.41 36.71
CA SER A 744 -25.21 -28.21 35.54
C SER A 744 -26.42 -28.78 34.81
N SER A 745 -27.41 -29.30 35.55
CA SER A 745 -28.66 -29.82 34.99
C SER A 745 -29.45 -28.72 34.29
N LEU A 746 -29.59 -27.55 34.93
CA LEU A 746 -30.29 -26.40 34.33
C LEU A 746 -29.61 -25.90 33.05
N LEU A 747 -28.28 -25.87 32.99
CA LEU A 747 -27.55 -25.43 31.79
C LEU A 747 -27.72 -26.41 30.62
N LEU A 748 -27.74 -27.71 30.88
CA LEU A 748 -27.87 -28.76 29.87
C LEU A 748 -29.31 -28.99 29.38
N GLU A 749 -30.27 -29.08 30.31
CA GLU A 749 -31.66 -29.47 30.01
C GLU A 749 -32.46 -28.33 29.38
N THR A 750 -32.05 -27.08 29.61
CA THR A 750 -32.75 -25.91 29.08
C THR A 750 -32.49 -25.72 27.59
N VAL A 751 -33.57 -25.62 26.81
CA VAL A 751 -33.48 -25.25 25.39
C VAL A 751 -33.29 -23.73 25.27
N TRP A 752 -32.04 -23.27 25.33
CA TRP A 752 -31.67 -21.85 25.31
C TRP A 752 -32.07 -21.08 24.05
N GLU A 753 -32.50 -21.77 22.99
CA GLU A 753 -32.99 -21.15 21.76
C GLU A 753 -34.44 -20.70 21.83
N GLU A 754 -35.20 -21.10 22.86
CA GLU A 754 -36.61 -20.75 23.05
C GLU A 754 -36.85 -19.26 23.34
N ALA A 755 -38.12 -18.86 23.36
CA ALA A 755 -38.57 -17.50 23.62
C ALA A 755 -38.10 -16.98 24.99
N LEU A 756 -37.84 -15.67 25.07
CA LEU A 756 -37.22 -15.04 26.25
C LEU A 756 -38.07 -15.18 27.52
N GLU A 757 -39.39 -15.29 27.37
CA GLU A 757 -40.35 -15.49 28.46
C GLU A 757 -40.11 -16.81 29.21
N LYS A 758 -39.57 -17.83 28.52
CA LYS A 758 -39.25 -19.13 29.11
C LYS A 758 -37.81 -19.22 29.61
N VAL A 759 -36.88 -18.56 28.93
CA VAL A 759 -35.44 -18.62 29.26
C VAL A 759 -35.09 -17.70 30.44
N ARG A 760 -35.71 -16.52 30.56
CA ARG A 760 -35.41 -15.55 31.64
C ARG A 760 -35.69 -16.08 33.05
N PRO A 761 -36.81 -16.80 33.32
CA PRO A 761 -37.02 -17.44 34.62
C PRO A 761 -35.91 -18.43 34.99
N VAL A 762 -35.47 -19.27 34.04
CA VAL A 762 -34.37 -20.23 34.28
C VAL A 762 -33.06 -19.51 34.57
N ARG A 763 -32.72 -18.46 33.80
CA ARG A 763 -31.56 -17.62 34.09
C ARG A 763 -31.64 -16.97 35.47
N ASN A 764 -32.81 -16.47 35.88
CA ASN A 764 -32.99 -15.88 37.20
C ASN A 764 -32.79 -16.94 38.31
N ARG A 765 -33.26 -18.17 38.10
CA ARG A 765 -32.99 -19.29 39.00
C ARG A 765 -31.48 -19.60 39.09
N LEU A 766 -30.76 -19.57 37.97
CA LEU A 766 -29.30 -19.67 37.99
C LEU A 766 -28.64 -18.52 38.77
N CYS A 767 -29.17 -17.29 38.69
CA CYS A 767 -28.67 -16.17 39.48
C CYS A 767 -28.89 -16.39 40.99
N GLU A 768 -30.05 -16.93 41.40
CA GLU A 768 -30.33 -17.30 42.80
C GLU A 768 -29.32 -18.32 43.33
N LEU A 769 -29.09 -19.40 42.57
CA LEU A 769 -28.18 -20.49 42.95
C LEU A 769 -26.72 -20.05 43.05
N LEU A 770 -26.35 -18.99 42.33
CA LEU A 770 -25.00 -18.40 42.31
C LEU A 770 -24.88 -17.15 43.20
N HIS A 771 -25.92 -16.79 43.96
CA HIS A 771 -25.96 -15.57 44.80
C HIS A 771 -25.71 -14.26 44.02
N LEU A 772 -26.14 -14.21 42.76
CA LEU A 772 -26.05 -13.04 41.88
C LEU A 772 -27.36 -12.24 41.87
N PRO A 773 -27.32 -10.92 41.61
CA PRO A 773 -28.52 -10.09 41.57
C PRO A 773 -29.47 -10.51 40.43
N HIS A 774 -30.78 -10.46 40.68
CA HIS A 774 -31.81 -10.69 39.66
C HIS A 774 -31.80 -9.60 38.58
N TYR A 775 -31.91 -10.02 37.32
CA TYR A 775 -31.92 -9.13 36.16
C TYR A 775 -33.34 -8.91 35.60
N GLU A 776 -34.32 -8.67 36.47
CA GLU A 776 -35.74 -8.52 36.09
C GLU A 776 -36.09 -7.17 35.42
N HIS A 777 -35.25 -6.13 35.58
CA HIS A 777 -35.57 -4.77 35.10
C HIS A 777 -34.47 -4.03 34.32
N TYR A 778 -33.42 -4.72 33.84
CA TYR A 778 -32.33 -4.04 33.11
C TYR A 778 -32.71 -3.56 31.69
N VAL A 779 -33.86 -3.97 31.16
CA VAL A 779 -34.38 -3.46 29.88
C VAL A 779 -34.90 -2.02 30.02
N THR A 780 -35.47 -1.65 31.17
CA THR A 780 -36.05 -0.32 31.39
C THR A 780 -34.99 0.75 31.68
N SER A 781 -33.91 0.39 32.38
CA SER A 781 -32.78 1.30 32.65
C SER A 781 -31.97 1.63 31.40
N MET A 782 -31.74 0.66 30.49
CA MET A 782 -31.04 0.95 29.23
C MET A 782 -31.87 1.79 28.26
N LEU A 783 -33.20 1.61 28.22
CA LEU A 783 -34.08 2.47 27.42
C LEU A 783 -34.08 3.93 27.92
N PHE A 784 -34.03 4.15 29.24
CA PHE A 784 -33.91 5.49 29.83
C PHE A 784 -32.51 6.09 29.69
N SER A 785 -31.44 5.29 29.79
CA SER A 785 -30.06 5.76 29.59
C SER A 785 -29.68 5.97 28.12
N GLN A 786 -30.30 5.23 27.18
CA GLN A 786 -30.11 5.44 25.73
C GLN A 786 -30.67 6.79 25.27
N GLN A 787 -31.83 7.22 25.80
CA GLN A 787 -32.38 8.55 25.50
C GLN A 787 -31.52 9.71 26.05
N PHE A 788 -30.68 9.48 27.06
CA PHE A 788 -29.80 10.49 27.64
C PHE A 788 -28.38 10.52 27.03
N LEU A 789 -27.90 9.40 26.46
CA LEU A 789 -26.56 9.32 25.84
C LEU A 789 -26.56 9.58 24.33
N ASP A 790 -27.71 9.50 23.65
CA ASP A 790 -27.85 9.86 22.23
C ASP A 790 -27.92 11.38 21.95
N LYS A 791 -27.70 12.23 22.97
CA LYS A 791 -27.51 13.68 22.79
C LYS A 791 -26.08 14.09 23.12
N GLN A 792 -25.17 13.90 22.17
CA GLN A 792 -23.96 14.72 22.02
C GLN A 792 -24.25 15.83 20.98
N PRO A 793 -23.61 17.01 21.08
CA PRO A 793 -24.15 18.26 20.57
C PRO A 793 -24.07 18.30 19.04
N PHE A 794 -25.23 18.25 18.37
CA PHE A 794 -25.28 18.59 16.96
C PHE A 794 -25.42 20.10 16.78
N GLN A 795 -24.42 20.66 16.11
CA GLN A 795 -24.52 21.89 15.34
C GLN A 795 -25.80 21.86 14.47
N SER A 796 -26.53 22.97 14.51
CA SER A 796 -27.63 23.40 13.65
C SER A 796 -28.21 22.35 12.68
N VAL A 797 -29.29 21.69 13.11
CA VAL A 797 -30.27 21.15 12.17
C VAL A 797 -31.64 21.65 12.61
N THR A 798 -32.22 22.52 11.78
CA THR A 798 -33.58 23.01 11.84
C THR A 798 -34.53 21.83 11.66
N VAL A 799 -35.30 21.47 12.68
CA VAL A 799 -36.48 20.60 12.53
C VAL A 799 -37.63 21.22 13.29
N SER A 800 -38.65 21.60 12.54
CA SER A 800 -39.95 22.06 12.98
C SER A 800 -40.83 20.90 13.46
N HIS A 801 -41.72 21.21 14.40
CA HIS A 801 -42.91 20.47 14.85
C HIS A 801 -42.73 19.20 15.71
N ASN A 802 -43.00 19.33 17.02
CA ASN A 802 -44.26 18.87 17.65
C ASN A 802 -44.26 19.18 19.17
N LEU A 803 -45.29 19.89 19.65
CA LEU A 803 -45.42 20.40 21.02
C LEU A 803 -46.12 19.44 21.99
N ASP A 804 -46.53 18.24 21.54
CA ASP A 804 -47.32 17.31 22.35
C ASP A 804 -46.48 16.41 23.29
N GLU A 805 -45.17 16.27 23.06
CA GLU A 805 -44.30 15.40 23.88
C GLU A 805 -43.89 16.04 25.23
N LEU A 806 -44.02 17.36 25.38
CA LEU A 806 -43.70 18.06 26.63
C LEU A 806 -44.80 17.90 27.70
N GLY A 807 -46.05 17.62 27.31
CA GLY A 807 -47.16 17.40 28.25
C GLY A 807 -47.07 16.07 29.02
N ALA A 808 -46.45 15.05 28.42
CA ALA A 808 -46.29 13.73 29.06
C ALA A 808 -45.19 13.72 30.15
N PHE A 809 -44.25 14.66 30.09
CA PHE A 809 -43.11 14.74 31.01
C PHE A 809 -43.52 15.19 32.43
N ALA A 810 -44.56 16.02 32.55
CA ALA A 810 -45.01 16.57 33.84
C ALA A 810 -45.81 15.56 34.69
N VAL A 811 -46.40 14.52 34.08
CA VAL A 811 -47.25 13.54 34.79
C VAL A 811 -46.43 12.40 35.40
N GLY A 812 -45.27 12.03 34.81
CA GLY A 812 -44.44 10.92 35.29
C GLY A 812 -43.67 11.19 36.59
N VAL A 813 -43.36 12.45 36.90
CA VAL A 813 -42.54 12.82 38.08
C VAL A 813 -43.35 12.80 39.39
N GLN A 814 -44.69 12.77 39.32
CA GLN A 814 -45.55 12.71 40.51
C GLN A 814 -45.80 11.29 41.05
N GLN A 815 -45.39 10.21 40.35
CA GLN A 815 -45.70 8.83 40.76
C GLN A 815 -44.56 8.06 41.47
N LEU A 816 -43.38 8.65 41.65
CA LEU A 816 -42.30 8.02 42.42
C LEU A 816 -42.30 8.52 43.87
N GLY A 817 -43.27 8.03 44.65
CA GLY A 817 -43.29 8.17 46.10
C GLY A 817 -42.24 7.29 46.76
N LEU A 818 -41.16 7.88 47.29
CA LEU A 818 -40.25 7.24 48.23
C LEU A 818 -40.45 7.88 49.62
N THR A 819 -41.22 7.20 50.45
CA THR A 819 -41.31 7.47 51.89
C THR A 819 -40.22 6.71 52.66
N SER A 820 -39.60 7.44 53.58
CA SER A 820 -38.92 7.03 54.82
C SER A 820 -37.61 6.22 54.77
N GLY A 821 -36.56 6.80 55.37
CA GLY A 821 -35.49 6.04 56.04
C GLY A 821 -34.10 6.69 56.08
N CYS A 822 -33.81 7.41 57.17
CA CYS A 822 -32.46 7.74 57.72
C CYS A 822 -31.64 8.90 57.12
N SER A 823 -31.81 10.06 57.77
CA SER A 823 -30.80 11.06 58.20
C SER A 823 -29.45 11.19 57.49
N GLY A 824 -29.26 12.34 56.83
CA GLY A 824 -27.94 12.99 56.68
C GLY A 824 -27.71 13.62 55.31
N GLY A 825 -27.71 14.97 55.23
CA GLY A 825 -27.16 15.72 54.08
C GLY A 825 -28.15 16.58 53.29
N HIS A 826 -28.68 17.65 53.88
CA HIS A 826 -29.66 18.56 53.25
C HIS A 826 -29.07 19.68 52.35
N SER A 827 -27.80 19.64 51.91
CA SER A 827 -27.21 20.77 51.15
C SER A 827 -27.06 20.56 49.62
N GLU A 828 -27.07 19.34 49.08
CA GLU A 828 -26.81 19.12 47.64
C GLU A 828 -28.07 19.16 46.77
N VAL A 829 -29.24 18.79 47.31
CA VAL A 829 -30.51 18.82 46.57
C VAL A 829 -31.04 20.26 46.38
N ALA A 830 -30.65 21.20 47.23
CA ALA A 830 -30.97 22.61 47.08
C ALA A 830 -30.13 23.28 45.98
N ALA A 831 -28.86 22.89 45.82
CA ALA A 831 -27.96 23.43 44.79
C ALA A 831 -28.37 22.99 43.37
N LEU A 832 -28.84 21.75 43.20
CA LEU A 832 -29.35 21.25 41.93
C LEU A 832 -30.68 21.90 41.50
N ARG A 833 -31.51 22.34 42.46
CA ARG A 833 -32.75 23.06 42.17
C ARG A 833 -32.50 24.52 41.75
N LEU A 834 -31.48 25.19 42.29
CA LEU A 834 -31.10 26.53 41.85
C LEU A 834 -30.47 26.52 40.44
N ALA A 835 -29.58 25.57 40.15
CA ALA A 835 -28.94 25.48 38.83
C ALA A 835 -29.93 25.17 37.69
N ALA A 836 -30.99 24.40 37.98
CA ALA A 836 -32.05 24.13 37.01
C ALA A 836 -32.96 25.36 36.77
N ALA A 837 -33.16 26.21 37.78
CA ALA A 837 -33.94 27.45 37.63
C ALA A 837 -33.18 28.50 36.79
N ASP A 838 -31.87 28.66 37.01
CA ASP A 838 -31.02 29.60 36.26
C ASP A 838 -30.90 29.23 34.77
N CYS A 839 -30.87 27.93 34.44
CA CYS A 839 -30.87 27.47 33.04
C CYS A 839 -32.21 27.72 32.32
N LEU A 840 -33.33 27.68 33.04
CA LEU A 840 -34.66 27.97 32.49
C LEU A 840 -34.87 29.47 32.26
N GLU A 841 -34.35 30.32 33.14
CA GLU A 841 -34.43 31.78 32.97
C GLU A 841 -33.57 32.27 31.80
N SER A 842 -32.36 31.71 31.61
CA SER A 842 -31.48 32.04 30.48
C SER A 842 -32.02 31.61 29.11
N ALA A 843 -32.74 30.48 29.05
CA ALA A 843 -33.41 30.02 27.83
C ALA A 843 -34.63 30.89 27.46
N THR A 844 -35.34 31.43 28.46
CA THR A 844 -36.53 32.27 28.26
C THR A 844 -36.15 33.68 27.77
N ILE A 845 -35.02 34.23 28.25
CA ILE A 845 -34.52 35.55 27.82
C ILE A 845 -34.09 35.52 26.34
N ARG A 846 -33.43 34.45 25.87
CA ARG A 846 -32.95 34.32 24.47
C ARG A 846 -34.07 34.15 23.44
N VAL A 847 -35.24 33.64 23.84
CA VAL A 847 -36.41 33.54 22.97
C VAL A 847 -37.09 34.91 22.80
N SER A 848 -37.05 35.78 23.81
CA SER A 848 -37.61 37.14 23.69
C SER A 848 -36.79 38.09 22.80
N GLU A 849 -35.46 37.92 22.72
CA GLU A 849 -34.60 38.76 21.87
C GLU A 849 -34.66 38.38 20.38
N ALA A 850 -34.93 37.11 20.06
CA ALA A 850 -35.01 36.63 18.68
C ALA A 850 -36.34 36.99 17.96
N THR A 851 -37.33 37.51 18.68
CA THR A 851 -38.68 37.79 18.13
C THR A 851 -38.93 39.29 17.88
N MET A 852 -37.91 40.15 17.98
CA MET A 852 -38.02 41.62 17.84
C MET A 852 -37.22 42.22 16.66
N GLN A 853 -36.75 41.41 15.70
CA GLN A 853 -36.07 41.92 14.51
C GLN A 853 -36.45 41.16 13.23
N SER A 854 -37.68 41.36 12.74
CA SER A 854 -37.94 41.40 11.28
C SER A 854 -39.37 41.88 10.99
N GLU A 855 -39.60 43.19 11.01
CA GLU A 855 -40.72 43.81 10.29
C GLU A 855 -40.23 45.03 9.49
N PHE A 856 -40.86 45.19 8.32
CA PHE A 856 -40.89 46.30 7.35
C PHE A 856 -39.97 46.30 6.12
N GLY A 857 -40.61 46.12 4.94
CA GLY A 857 -40.03 46.37 3.61
C GLY A 857 -40.85 46.01 2.36
N LEU A 858 -42.16 46.27 2.33
CA LEU A 858 -43.04 46.61 1.17
C LEU A 858 -42.84 46.03 -0.27
N ASN A 859 -43.84 45.22 -0.70
CA ASN A 859 -44.71 45.31 -1.92
C ASN A 859 -44.17 45.17 -3.38
N PRO A 860 -45.02 44.81 -4.39
CA PRO A 860 -45.80 43.56 -4.61
C PRO A 860 -45.69 43.04 -6.09
N VAL A 861 -46.35 41.94 -6.47
CA VAL A 861 -47.11 41.74 -7.75
C VAL A 861 -47.58 40.28 -7.93
N ALA A 862 -48.92 40.14 -7.88
CA ALA A 862 -49.87 39.34 -8.68
C ALA A 862 -49.70 37.82 -8.98
N GLY A 863 -50.79 37.09 -8.66
CA GLY A 863 -51.38 36.01 -9.47
C GLY A 863 -50.98 34.59 -9.02
N GLY A 864 -51.79 33.77 -8.37
CA GLY A 864 -53.24 33.70 -8.34
C GLY A 864 -53.78 32.80 -9.46
N SER A 865 -53.73 31.48 -9.27
CA SER A 865 -54.81 30.59 -9.73
C SER A 865 -54.76 29.25 -9.02
N SER A 866 -55.84 29.04 -8.28
CA SER A 866 -56.38 27.79 -7.74
C SER A 866 -56.54 26.70 -8.79
N LEU A 867 -56.48 25.43 -8.36
CA LEU A 867 -57.63 24.52 -8.37
C LEU A 867 -57.24 23.15 -7.78
N ASP A 868 -58.13 22.67 -6.90
CA ASP A 868 -58.54 21.30 -6.62
C ASP A 868 -57.45 20.22 -6.43
N GLY A 869 -57.35 19.54 -5.30
CA GLY A 869 -58.42 18.99 -4.48
C GLY A 869 -58.45 17.47 -4.68
N GLN A 870 -58.00 16.69 -3.70
CA GLN A 870 -58.57 15.38 -3.32
C GLN A 870 -57.77 14.67 -2.20
N ALA A 871 -58.51 14.37 -1.12
CA ALA A 871 -58.50 13.15 -0.30
C ALA A 871 -57.21 12.70 0.44
N LEU A 872 -57.17 13.10 1.73
CA LEU A 872 -57.05 12.25 2.93
C LEU A 872 -56.51 10.81 2.79
N ARG A 873 -55.35 10.56 3.42
CA ARG A 873 -55.20 9.60 4.53
C ARG A 873 -54.01 9.94 5.40
#